data_AF-A0A7C2LKA6-F1
#
_entry.id   AF-A0A7C2LKA6-F1
#
_cell.length_a   1.000
_cell.length_b   1.000
_cell.length_c   1.000
_cell.angle_alpha   90.00
_cell.angle_beta   90.00
_cell.angle_gamma   90.00
#
_symmetry.space_group_name_H-M   'P 1'
#
loop_
_entity.id
_entity.type
_entity.pdbx_description
1 polymer ?
#
loop_
_entity_poly.entity_id
_entity_poly.type
_entity_poly.pdbx_seq_one_letter_code
_entity_poly.pdbx_strand_id
1 'polypeptide(L)'
;MIRPFYLRFLGAALVSLTMTSATTAPQEQRAKSPSVPQVATDRIVFPKDPSVLDAKRDLGAKGDGVTDDTDALQKGIDASCGIGGPTRVLYLPNGVYRVTRTLVVNAAIGPWIYGETRDGVVIRLDDAVKDCNAVIRTHPRESAPTSADWFMRNLYNFTVDVGNNPETDGIRWCATNTGIIKNVRVIGRGKVGINAGFIDQSSPNLNQDVEIDGFETGIVCQWNWGHTLSRITIRNCQKLGVYVSGTAVGIEDLTVENTPLGLFCDFPNDWTWWGGVVALVNARFITRTPGDHAIHNRSVLYARNVRTRGYRLALKGETPSGDVKTPFIEEYISHEVKKLYDSPERALRLPIKREPAVPWETNPSRWVCANDFGAKAGHNQDDSEAIQKAIDTAAAQGKTTVYLRGIRGTDPNWYNLERPVRVHGSVRHIIGLGFGRIMGGPEGRFVVDDRSAPVVKFQNLDAFGGPPVTLENRSTSRTLVMESGGVLLVGNGGGDIFATNVSGFLDLRKRGQKAWARQLNPEGDSDVGLVQNRGGDLWVLGMKNEGRGIRILTSDGGRTEVLGMFVYGFGTEESDRRPLFDIVDASLCVMGLREIAFAGNCYPVKVREKRGNEVRTLESDREQGWIGWALYSGWRAPTR
;
A
#
# COMPACT_ATOMS: atom_id res chain seq x y z
N MET A 1 28.85 65.62 29.87
CA MET A 1 30.23 65.89 30.35
C MET A 1 30.28 65.55 31.84
N ILE A 2 31.29 64.80 32.29
CA ILE A 2 31.78 64.63 33.69
C ILE A 2 30.75 64.38 34.83
N ARG A 3 30.88 63.24 35.54
CA ARG A 3 30.34 63.02 36.91
C ARG A 3 31.29 63.60 37.96
N PRO A 4 30.81 63.96 39.16
CA PRO A 4 31.06 63.12 40.36
C PRO A 4 29.78 63.00 41.25
N PHE A 5 29.56 62.08 42.22
CA PHE A 5 30.39 61.47 43.28
C PHE A 5 30.87 62.48 44.36
N TYR A 6 30.96 62.21 45.67
CA TYR A 6 30.64 61.04 46.52
C TYR A 6 29.48 61.43 47.52
N LEU A 7 29.28 61.01 48.79
CA LEU A 7 30.01 60.17 49.76
C LEU A 7 29.12 59.69 50.94
N ARG A 8 29.51 58.56 51.55
CA ARG A 8 29.32 58.08 52.96
C ARG A 8 28.37 56.90 53.20
N PHE A 9 28.58 56.07 54.24
CA PHE A 9 29.78 55.32 54.70
C PHE A 9 29.41 54.44 55.91
N LEU A 10 29.80 53.15 55.93
CA LEU A 10 30.09 52.32 57.12
C LEU A 10 30.60 50.92 56.68
N GLY A 11 31.44 50.27 57.50
CA GLY A 11 32.04 48.93 57.28
C GLY A 11 32.30 48.22 58.62
N ALA A 12 32.93 47.05 58.74
CA ALA A 12 33.58 46.12 57.79
C ALA A 12 33.45 44.66 58.35
N ALA A 13 34.08 43.56 57.92
CA ALA A 13 35.17 43.26 56.96
C ALA A 13 34.93 41.84 56.34
N LEU A 14 35.42 41.50 55.13
CA LEU A 14 36.69 40.80 54.76
C LEU A 14 37.00 39.51 55.56
N VAL A 15 37.50 38.41 54.95
CA VAL A 15 38.35 38.24 53.74
C VAL A 15 37.64 37.31 52.73
N SER A 16 37.25 37.74 51.51
CA SER A 16 38.06 37.95 50.29
C SER A 16 38.67 36.68 49.65
N LEU A 17 38.01 36.18 48.59
CA LEU A 17 38.67 35.55 47.44
C LEU A 17 38.29 36.32 46.17
N THR A 18 39.18 36.42 45.19
CA THR A 18 39.05 37.33 44.03
C THR A 18 38.18 36.79 42.89
N MET A 19 37.46 37.69 42.21
CA MET A 19 36.78 37.39 40.95
C MET A 19 37.74 37.25 39.76
N THR A 20 37.39 36.37 38.82
CA THR A 20 37.71 36.54 37.39
C THR A 20 36.49 36.17 36.55
N SER A 21 36.49 36.55 35.27
CA SER A 21 35.30 36.69 34.43
C SER A 21 34.84 35.42 33.69
N ALA A 22 33.65 35.53 33.08
CA ALA A 22 33.14 34.69 31.99
C ALA A 22 32.77 33.23 32.32
N THR A 23 31.75 33.03 33.16
CA THR A 23 30.95 31.80 33.11
C THR A 23 30.17 31.75 31.79
N THR A 24 30.51 30.79 30.93
CA THR A 24 29.76 30.42 29.72
C THR A 24 28.29 30.16 30.02
N ALA A 25 27.43 30.38 29.02
CA ALA A 25 26.06 29.87 29.04
C ALA A 25 26.04 28.34 29.29
N PRO A 26 24.97 27.78 29.87
CA PRO A 26 24.88 26.33 30.08
C PRO A 26 25.12 25.59 28.77
N GLN A 27 26.05 24.63 28.76
CA GLN A 27 26.17 23.71 27.65
C GLN A 27 24.85 22.93 27.56
N GLU A 28 24.10 23.12 26.47
CA GLU A 28 23.10 22.14 26.08
C GLU A 28 23.79 20.77 26.06
N GLN A 29 23.29 19.83 26.87
CA GLN A 29 23.67 18.44 26.69
C GLN A 29 23.19 18.03 25.31
N ARG A 30 24.10 18.08 24.33
CA ARG A 30 23.83 17.81 22.92
C ARG A 30 23.29 16.41 22.81
N ALA A 31 21.96 16.30 22.82
CA ALA A 31 21.24 15.04 22.91
C ALA A 31 21.79 14.12 21.83
N LYS A 32 22.35 12.96 22.25
CA LYS A 32 22.90 11.98 21.31
C LYS A 32 21.82 11.72 20.28
N SER A 33 22.09 12.06 19.02
CA SER A 33 21.16 11.84 17.92
C SER A 33 20.69 10.39 18.01
N PRO A 34 19.37 10.12 18.08
CA PRO A 34 18.89 8.77 18.29
C PRO A 34 19.50 7.90 17.20
N SER A 35 20.34 6.94 17.61
CA SER A 35 21.03 6.05 16.69
C SER A 35 19.96 5.38 15.84
N VAL A 36 19.94 5.69 14.54
CA VAL A 36 19.03 5.07 13.60
C VAL A 36 19.16 3.57 13.82
N PRO A 37 18.09 2.86 14.23
CA PRO A 37 18.19 1.44 14.50
C PRO A 37 18.68 0.79 13.22
N GLN A 38 19.87 0.18 13.29
CA GLN A 38 20.57 -0.34 12.13
C GLN A 38 19.70 -1.42 11.50
N VAL A 39 19.01 -1.04 10.42
CA VAL A 39 17.98 -1.88 9.79
C VAL A 39 18.66 -3.19 9.43
N ALA A 40 18.18 -4.28 10.02
CA ALA A 40 18.64 -5.62 9.67
C ALA A 40 18.41 -5.75 8.17
N THR A 41 19.49 -5.88 7.40
CA THR A 41 19.43 -5.73 5.94
C THR A 41 18.37 -6.67 5.38
N ASP A 42 17.37 -6.12 4.68
CA ASP A 42 16.28 -6.86 4.03
C ASP A 42 16.84 -7.66 2.83
N ARG A 43 17.72 -8.61 3.13
CA ARG A 43 18.43 -9.41 2.15
C ARG A 43 17.53 -10.54 1.69
N ILE A 44 17.10 -10.45 0.44
CA ILE A 44 16.31 -11.49 -0.19
C ILE A 44 17.25 -12.49 -0.84
N VAL A 45 17.00 -13.77 -0.59
CA VAL A 45 17.71 -14.92 -1.18
C VAL A 45 16.68 -16.00 -1.48
N PHE A 46 16.79 -16.65 -2.62
CA PHE A 46 15.91 -17.76 -3.02
C PHE A 46 16.68 -19.08 -3.16
N PRO A 47 16.01 -20.24 -3.05
CA PRO A 47 16.60 -21.52 -3.41
C PRO A 47 16.89 -21.60 -4.91
N LYS A 48 17.85 -22.45 -5.30
CA LYS A 48 18.08 -22.81 -6.71
C LYS A 48 16.98 -23.77 -7.17
N ASP A 49 15.90 -23.22 -7.69
CA ASP A 49 14.72 -23.93 -8.18
C ASP A 49 14.34 -23.43 -9.59
N PRO A 50 13.74 -24.25 -10.49
CA PRO A 50 13.34 -23.81 -11.83
C PRO A 50 12.37 -22.61 -11.88
N SER A 51 11.63 -22.33 -10.81
CA SER A 51 10.78 -21.12 -10.67
C SER A 51 11.55 -19.86 -10.21
N VAL A 52 12.88 -19.93 -10.08
CA VAL A 52 13.75 -18.80 -9.69
C VAL A 52 14.82 -18.56 -10.76
N LEU A 53 14.63 -17.49 -11.52
CA LEU A 53 15.50 -17.07 -12.61
C LEU A 53 16.47 -15.99 -12.10
N ASP A 54 17.74 -16.32 -12.00
CA ASP A 54 18.79 -15.43 -11.50
C ASP A 54 19.46 -14.67 -12.65
N ALA A 55 19.45 -13.34 -12.59
CA ALA A 55 19.91 -12.50 -13.68
C ALA A 55 21.38 -12.73 -14.08
N LYS A 56 22.26 -13.02 -13.11
CA LYS A 56 23.68 -13.24 -13.41
C LYS A 56 23.95 -14.68 -13.83
N ARG A 57 23.34 -15.64 -13.13
CA ARG A 57 23.55 -17.09 -13.32
C ARG A 57 22.89 -17.64 -14.58
N ASP A 58 21.64 -17.25 -14.86
CA ASP A 58 20.79 -17.87 -15.89
C ASP A 58 20.56 -16.99 -17.12
N LEU A 59 20.70 -15.67 -16.97
CA LEU A 59 20.51 -14.69 -18.04
C LEU A 59 21.82 -14.04 -18.52
N GLY A 60 22.91 -14.23 -17.79
CA GLY A 60 24.26 -13.82 -18.19
C GLY A 60 24.60 -12.35 -17.92
N ALA A 61 23.71 -11.61 -17.24
CA ALA A 61 23.93 -10.22 -16.84
C ALA A 61 25.16 -10.10 -15.93
N LYS A 62 25.85 -8.96 -15.98
CA LYS A 62 27.07 -8.73 -15.17
C LYS A 62 26.75 -8.00 -13.88
N GLY A 63 25.88 -7.00 -13.93
CA GLY A 63 25.65 -6.06 -12.83
C GLY A 63 26.95 -5.39 -12.39
N ASP A 64 27.80 -5.00 -13.35
CA ASP A 64 29.14 -4.44 -13.17
C ASP A 64 29.22 -2.91 -13.40
N GLY A 65 28.12 -2.28 -13.82
CA GLY A 65 28.01 -0.86 -14.14
C GLY A 65 28.52 -0.45 -15.52
N VAL A 66 29.01 -1.39 -16.34
CA VAL A 66 29.69 -1.13 -17.62
C VAL A 66 29.05 -1.91 -18.76
N THR A 67 28.86 -3.22 -18.58
CA THR A 67 28.20 -4.09 -19.56
C THR A 67 26.74 -3.69 -19.71
N ASP A 68 26.24 -3.69 -20.95
CA ASP A 68 24.82 -3.50 -21.22
C ASP A 68 24.04 -4.76 -20.82
N ASP A 69 23.29 -4.68 -19.72
CA ASP A 69 22.49 -5.77 -19.18
C ASP A 69 21.03 -5.73 -19.69
N THR A 70 20.67 -4.79 -20.58
CA THR A 70 19.25 -4.52 -20.90
C THR A 70 18.53 -5.69 -21.54
N ASP A 71 19.20 -6.44 -22.43
CA ASP A 71 18.61 -7.62 -23.07
C ASP A 71 18.48 -8.80 -22.11
N ALA A 72 19.43 -8.95 -21.18
CA ALA A 72 19.37 -9.97 -20.13
C ALA A 72 18.23 -9.67 -19.15
N LEU A 73 18.10 -8.42 -18.68
CA LEU A 73 17.00 -8.01 -17.80
C LEU A 73 15.64 -8.08 -18.51
N GLN A 74 15.54 -7.65 -19.77
CA GLN A 74 14.30 -7.73 -20.56
C GLN A 74 13.82 -9.19 -20.68
N LYS A 75 14.72 -10.10 -21.09
CA LYS A 75 14.46 -11.54 -21.15
C LYS A 75 14.03 -12.10 -19.78
N GLY A 76 14.58 -11.58 -18.69
CA GLY A 76 14.20 -11.94 -17.33
C GLY A 76 12.79 -11.50 -16.94
N ILE A 77 12.40 -10.28 -17.33
CA ILE A 77 11.05 -9.73 -17.11
C ILE A 77 10.03 -10.56 -17.89
N ASP A 78 10.28 -10.78 -19.17
CA ASP A 78 9.40 -11.56 -20.05
C ASP A 78 9.24 -13.00 -19.52
N ALA A 79 10.33 -13.66 -19.13
CA ALA A 79 10.28 -14.99 -18.53
C ALA A 79 9.61 -15.04 -17.14
N SER A 80 9.72 -13.97 -16.33
CA SER A 80 9.00 -13.86 -15.06
C SER A 80 7.48 -13.83 -15.27
N CYS A 81 7.03 -13.10 -16.29
CA CYS A 81 5.66 -13.11 -16.82
C CYS A 81 5.26 -14.42 -17.53
N GLY A 82 6.14 -15.42 -17.62
CA GLY A 82 5.88 -16.70 -18.26
C GLY A 82 5.93 -16.68 -19.80
N ILE A 83 6.54 -15.67 -20.42
CA ILE A 83 6.87 -15.74 -21.85
C ILE A 83 7.95 -16.82 -22.02
N GLY A 84 7.60 -17.90 -22.73
CA GLY A 84 8.47 -19.06 -22.95
C GLY A 84 8.41 -20.16 -21.87
N GLY A 85 7.54 -20.07 -20.84
CA GLY A 85 7.43 -21.12 -19.82
C GLY A 85 6.49 -20.79 -18.67
N PRO A 86 6.47 -21.58 -17.58
CA PRO A 86 5.81 -21.19 -16.34
C PRO A 86 6.35 -19.85 -15.80
N THR A 87 5.50 -19.09 -15.11
CA THR A 87 5.90 -17.85 -14.42
C THR A 87 6.98 -18.11 -13.38
N ARG A 88 7.83 -17.11 -13.13
CA ARG A 88 9.02 -17.24 -12.27
C ARG A 88 9.26 -15.96 -11.46
N VAL A 89 9.97 -16.09 -10.35
CA VAL A 89 10.70 -14.96 -9.77
C VAL A 89 11.88 -14.61 -10.67
N LEU A 90 12.00 -13.33 -11.04
CA LEU A 90 13.25 -12.74 -11.50
C LEU A 90 14.02 -12.26 -10.27
N TYR A 91 15.12 -12.93 -9.96
CA TYR A 91 16.02 -12.56 -8.87
C TYR A 91 17.20 -11.75 -9.41
N LEU A 92 17.44 -10.58 -8.80
CA LEU A 92 18.57 -9.71 -9.13
C LEU A 92 19.58 -9.75 -7.97
N PRO A 93 20.70 -10.49 -8.09
CA PRO A 93 21.83 -10.37 -7.16
C PRO A 93 22.36 -8.94 -7.08
N ASN A 94 23.03 -8.56 -5.99
CA ASN A 94 23.63 -7.23 -5.86
C ASN A 94 24.59 -6.90 -7.05
N GLY A 95 24.53 -5.67 -7.53
CA GLY A 95 25.24 -5.17 -8.71
C GLY A 95 24.58 -3.93 -9.31
N VAL A 96 25.32 -3.24 -10.19
CA VAL A 96 24.83 -2.12 -10.99
C VAL A 96 24.54 -2.62 -12.40
N TYR A 97 23.28 -2.80 -12.74
CA TYR A 97 22.83 -3.24 -14.04
C TYR A 97 22.62 -2.01 -14.93
N ARG A 98 23.59 -1.74 -15.81
CA ARG A 98 23.50 -0.64 -16.77
C ARG A 98 22.50 -1.00 -17.86
N VAL A 99 21.58 -0.08 -18.16
CA VAL A 99 20.61 -0.20 -19.25
C VAL A 99 20.64 1.00 -20.19
N THR A 100 20.34 0.76 -21.47
CA THR A 100 20.43 1.74 -22.56
C THR A 100 19.09 2.12 -23.18
N ARG A 101 18.00 1.49 -22.72
CA ARG A 101 16.62 1.72 -23.16
C ARG A 101 15.65 1.29 -22.05
N THR A 102 14.37 1.66 -22.20
CA THR A 102 13.29 1.22 -21.31
C THR A 102 13.21 -0.31 -21.22
N LEU A 103 13.08 -0.83 -20.00
CA LEU A 103 12.65 -2.19 -19.71
C LEU A 103 11.12 -2.24 -19.71
N VAL A 104 10.52 -3.05 -20.58
CA VAL A 104 9.07 -3.05 -20.85
C VAL A 104 8.46 -4.37 -20.42
N VAL A 105 7.36 -4.35 -19.66
CA VAL A 105 6.59 -5.57 -19.41
C VAL A 105 5.58 -5.80 -20.53
N ASN A 106 5.77 -6.88 -21.29
CA ASN A 106 4.98 -7.20 -22.48
C ASN A 106 3.72 -8.06 -22.21
N ALA A 107 3.42 -8.37 -20.94
CA ALA A 107 2.38 -9.32 -20.56
C ALA A 107 1.45 -8.84 -19.42
N ALA A 108 0.23 -9.35 -19.46
CA ALA A 108 -0.90 -9.07 -18.56
C ALA A 108 -0.74 -9.61 -17.12
N ILE A 109 0.19 -10.53 -16.88
CA ILE A 109 0.40 -11.20 -15.58
C ILE A 109 1.88 -11.12 -15.20
N GLY A 110 2.17 -10.80 -13.94
CA GLY A 110 3.55 -10.60 -13.45
C GLY A 110 4.11 -9.24 -13.86
N PRO A 111 5.39 -8.91 -13.62
CA PRO A 111 6.46 -9.80 -13.20
C PRO A 111 6.57 -9.87 -11.67
N TRP A 112 7.42 -10.78 -11.22
CA TRP A 112 7.85 -10.96 -9.83
C TRP A 112 9.35 -10.65 -9.74
N ILE A 113 9.71 -9.37 -9.66
CA ILE A 113 11.10 -8.91 -9.61
C ILE A 113 11.51 -8.67 -8.15
N TYR A 114 12.56 -9.36 -7.72
CA TYR A 114 13.09 -9.30 -6.37
C TYR A 114 14.60 -9.06 -6.42
N GLY A 115 15.04 -7.88 -5.96
CA GLY A 115 16.46 -7.60 -5.74
C GLY A 115 16.96 -8.17 -4.42
N GLU A 116 18.24 -8.54 -4.39
CA GLU A 116 18.92 -9.03 -3.20
C GLU A 116 18.89 -8.00 -2.06
N THR A 117 19.20 -6.73 -2.33
CA THR A 117 18.98 -5.60 -1.40
C THR A 117 18.66 -4.32 -2.17
N ARG A 118 17.81 -3.45 -1.61
CA ARG A 118 17.40 -2.18 -2.26
C ARG A 118 18.59 -1.30 -2.67
N ASP A 119 19.54 -1.12 -1.78
CA ASP A 119 20.68 -0.22 -1.97
C ASP A 119 21.85 -0.90 -2.71
N GLY A 120 21.86 -2.24 -2.80
CA GLY A 120 22.90 -3.03 -3.48
C GLY A 120 22.55 -3.52 -4.88
N VAL A 121 21.26 -3.46 -5.28
CA VAL A 121 20.78 -3.69 -6.64
C VAL A 121 20.40 -2.35 -7.25
N VAL A 122 21.11 -1.90 -8.28
CA VAL A 122 20.81 -0.65 -9.00
C VAL A 122 20.56 -0.97 -10.47
N ILE A 123 19.36 -0.67 -10.98
CA ILE A 123 19.09 -0.63 -12.42
C ILE A 123 19.30 0.82 -12.86
N ARG A 124 20.39 1.10 -13.57
CA ARG A 124 20.80 2.45 -13.97
C ARG A 124 20.68 2.65 -15.47
N LEU A 125 19.88 3.64 -15.88
CA LEU A 125 19.85 4.13 -17.25
C LEU A 125 21.10 4.98 -17.54
N ASP A 126 21.66 4.85 -18.74
CA ASP A 126 22.69 5.77 -19.26
C ASP A 126 22.21 7.24 -19.26
N ASP A 127 23.14 8.20 -19.17
CA ASP A 127 22.80 9.62 -19.24
C ASP A 127 22.56 10.08 -20.69
N ALA A 128 21.61 11.00 -20.89
CA ALA A 128 21.22 11.56 -22.19
C ALA A 128 20.75 10.54 -23.26
N VAL A 129 20.10 9.45 -22.84
CA VAL A 129 19.49 8.45 -23.71
C VAL A 129 18.30 9.06 -24.46
N LYS A 130 18.28 8.90 -25.78
CA LYS A 130 17.18 9.36 -26.66
C LYS A 130 16.01 8.37 -26.64
N ASP A 131 14.82 8.91 -26.86
CA ASP A 131 13.57 8.15 -27.06
C ASP A 131 13.16 7.19 -25.91
N CYS A 132 13.81 7.33 -24.75
CA CYS A 132 13.56 6.55 -23.55
C CYS A 132 12.61 7.30 -22.60
N ASN A 133 11.36 6.83 -22.53
CA ASN A 133 10.26 7.44 -21.77
C ASN A 133 10.24 7.04 -20.28
N ALA A 134 10.79 5.87 -19.93
CA ALA A 134 10.99 5.45 -18.55
C ALA A 134 12.18 4.49 -18.41
N VAL A 135 12.72 4.28 -17.20
CA VAL A 135 13.66 3.16 -16.96
C VAL A 135 12.91 1.83 -16.99
N ILE A 136 11.78 1.77 -16.27
CA ILE A 136 10.87 0.62 -16.26
C ILE A 136 9.46 1.08 -16.65
N ARG A 137 8.82 0.41 -17.62
CA ARG A 137 7.41 0.62 -17.98
C ARG A 137 6.63 -0.69 -17.85
N THR A 138 5.69 -0.73 -16.91
CA THR A 138 4.86 -1.91 -16.67
C THR A 138 3.62 -1.96 -17.56
N HIS A 139 3.78 -1.65 -18.84
CA HIS A 139 2.77 -1.79 -19.90
C HIS A 139 3.46 -1.72 -21.28
N PRO A 140 3.05 -2.49 -22.30
CA PRO A 140 3.72 -2.44 -23.60
C PRO A 140 3.44 -1.14 -24.37
N ARG A 141 2.25 -0.54 -24.22
CA ARG A 141 1.86 0.72 -24.88
C ARG A 141 2.18 1.95 -24.02
N GLU A 142 2.52 3.05 -24.69
CA GLU A 142 2.71 4.39 -24.12
C GLU A 142 1.41 5.18 -23.96
N SER A 143 0.38 4.83 -24.74
CA SER A 143 -0.88 5.52 -24.87
C SER A 143 -1.90 4.63 -25.62
N ALA A 144 -3.06 5.20 -25.94
CA ALA A 144 -4.24 4.54 -26.53
C ALA A 144 -4.95 3.57 -25.55
N PRO A 145 -6.26 3.27 -25.76
CA PRO A 145 -7.05 2.48 -24.84
C PRO A 145 -6.42 1.11 -24.54
N THR A 146 -6.56 0.69 -23.29
CA THR A 146 -6.19 -0.64 -22.79
C THR A 146 -7.35 -1.20 -21.96
N SER A 147 -7.22 -2.41 -21.40
CA SER A 147 -8.16 -2.92 -20.39
C SER A 147 -7.52 -2.87 -19.00
N ALA A 148 -8.32 -3.12 -17.97
CA ALA A 148 -7.84 -3.23 -16.59
C ALA A 148 -6.96 -4.47 -16.32
N ASP A 149 -6.78 -5.38 -17.29
CA ASP A 149 -6.22 -6.73 -17.10
C ASP A 149 -4.68 -6.79 -16.97
N TRP A 150 -4.10 -6.03 -16.04
CA TRP A 150 -2.64 -5.94 -15.83
C TRP A 150 -2.25 -6.29 -14.39
N PHE A 151 -2.36 -7.58 -14.09
CA PHE A 151 -2.39 -8.14 -12.74
C PHE A 151 -1.04 -8.61 -12.21
N MET A 152 -0.97 -8.79 -10.88
CA MET A 152 0.09 -9.51 -10.14
C MET A 152 1.50 -8.92 -10.32
N ARG A 153 1.61 -7.60 -10.47
CA ARG A 153 2.89 -6.90 -10.62
C ARG A 153 3.57 -6.72 -9.27
N ASN A 154 4.78 -7.25 -9.12
CA ASN A 154 5.48 -7.35 -7.84
C ASN A 154 6.94 -6.88 -8.01
N LEU A 155 7.28 -5.69 -7.50
CA LEU A 155 8.61 -5.08 -7.56
C LEU A 155 9.17 -4.87 -6.15
N TYR A 156 10.22 -5.60 -5.78
CA TYR A 156 10.77 -5.64 -4.41
C TYR A 156 12.28 -5.38 -4.35
N ASN A 157 12.72 -4.58 -3.38
CA ASN A 157 14.12 -4.50 -2.93
C ASN A 157 15.17 -4.17 -4.01
N PHE A 158 14.97 -3.12 -4.82
CA PHE A 158 16.01 -2.56 -5.71
C PHE A 158 15.95 -1.03 -5.83
N THR A 159 16.99 -0.43 -6.38
CA THR A 159 17.05 0.98 -6.78
C THR A 159 16.88 1.10 -8.30
N VAL A 160 16.05 2.04 -8.74
CA VAL A 160 15.95 2.54 -10.12
C VAL A 160 16.68 3.87 -10.17
N ASP A 161 17.67 3.99 -11.05
CA ASP A 161 18.43 5.21 -11.28
C ASP A 161 18.18 5.67 -12.72
N VAL A 162 17.53 6.82 -12.88
CA VAL A 162 17.20 7.40 -14.20
C VAL A 162 18.38 8.17 -14.80
N GLY A 163 19.49 8.32 -14.08
CA GLY A 163 20.61 9.15 -14.49
C GLY A 163 20.20 10.62 -14.70
N ASN A 164 20.71 11.22 -15.76
CA ASN A 164 20.46 12.60 -16.16
C ASN A 164 19.63 12.64 -17.47
N ASN A 165 18.35 12.31 -17.37
CA ASN A 165 17.42 12.22 -18.50
C ASN A 165 16.10 12.98 -18.20
N PRO A 166 16.06 14.32 -18.34
CA PRO A 166 14.97 15.14 -17.77
C PRO A 166 13.55 14.84 -18.25
N GLU A 167 13.37 14.20 -19.40
CA GLU A 167 12.06 13.82 -19.96
C GLU A 167 11.64 12.37 -19.63
N THR A 168 12.49 11.62 -18.94
CA THR A 168 12.32 10.19 -18.65
C THR A 168 11.78 9.98 -17.24
N ASP A 169 10.76 9.13 -17.10
CA ASP A 169 10.22 8.72 -15.80
C ASP A 169 11.09 7.62 -15.14
N GLY A 170 11.09 7.53 -13.81
CA GLY A 170 11.74 6.42 -13.11
C GLY A 170 11.01 5.10 -13.39
N ILE A 171 9.75 5.03 -12.93
CA ILE A 171 8.86 3.89 -13.17
C ILE A 171 7.52 4.40 -13.73
N ARG A 172 7.15 3.95 -14.93
CA ARG A 172 5.79 4.05 -15.46
C ARG A 172 4.99 2.83 -15.00
N TRP A 173 4.07 3.08 -14.08
CA TRP A 173 3.45 2.08 -13.23
C TRP A 173 1.96 1.90 -13.54
N CYS A 174 1.69 0.92 -14.40
CA CYS A 174 0.36 0.39 -14.65
C CYS A 174 0.25 -0.97 -13.95
N ALA A 175 -0.66 -1.12 -12.99
CA ALA A 175 -0.86 -2.35 -12.23
C ALA A 175 -2.26 -2.38 -11.60
N THR A 176 -2.93 -3.54 -11.62
CA THR A 176 -4.34 -3.68 -11.24
C THR A 176 -4.58 -4.91 -10.36
N ASN A 177 -5.60 -4.83 -9.50
CA ASN A 177 -6.07 -5.80 -8.51
C ASN A 177 -5.04 -6.23 -7.45
N THR A 178 -3.91 -6.81 -7.87
CA THR A 178 -2.76 -7.10 -7.01
C THR A 178 -1.50 -6.50 -7.65
N GLY A 179 -1.07 -5.34 -7.17
CA GLY A 179 0.08 -4.62 -7.71
C GLY A 179 0.86 -3.94 -6.60
N ILE A 180 2.14 -4.26 -6.44
CA ILE A 180 2.96 -3.67 -5.37
C ILE A 180 4.37 -3.28 -5.84
N ILE A 181 4.75 -2.05 -5.51
CA ILE A 181 6.15 -1.60 -5.42
C ILE A 181 6.50 -1.54 -3.93
N LYS A 182 7.43 -2.38 -3.46
CA LYS A 182 7.81 -2.46 -2.03
C LYS A 182 9.31 -2.30 -1.80
N ASN A 183 9.67 -1.38 -0.89
CA ASN A 183 11.07 -1.13 -0.50
C ASN A 183 11.97 -0.90 -1.72
N VAL A 184 11.49 -0.07 -2.66
CA VAL A 184 12.20 0.34 -3.87
C VAL A 184 12.64 1.79 -3.71
N ARG A 185 13.83 2.12 -4.20
CA ARG A 185 14.30 3.51 -4.32
C ARG A 185 14.24 3.95 -5.78
N VAL A 186 13.88 5.21 -6.04
CA VAL A 186 13.90 5.80 -7.38
C VAL A 186 14.67 7.12 -7.32
N ILE A 187 15.80 7.23 -8.04
CA ILE A 187 16.70 8.40 -7.99
C ILE A 187 17.01 8.98 -9.36
N GLY A 188 17.38 10.26 -9.36
CA GLY A 188 18.08 10.93 -10.45
C GLY A 188 17.35 12.17 -10.98
N ARG A 189 17.77 12.65 -12.15
CA ARG A 189 17.20 13.84 -12.82
C ARG A 189 16.33 13.40 -13.99
N GLY A 190 15.16 12.86 -13.64
CA GLY A 190 14.08 12.54 -14.57
C GLY A 190 12.88 13.48 -14.48
N LYS A 191 11.78 13.07 -15.11
CA LYS A 191 10.50 13.78 -15.15
C LYS A 191 9.63 13.45 -13.94
N VAL A 192 9.05 12.25 -13.88
CA VAL A 192 8.31 11.74 -12.72
C VAL A 192 9.02 10.54 -12.10
N GLY A 193 9.14 10.49 -10.77
CA GLY A 193 9.72 9.32 -10.07
C GLY A 193 8.88 8.06 -10.28
N ILE A 194 7.61 8.09 -9.88
CA ILE A 194 6.61 7.05 -10.21
C ILE A 194 5.40 7.69 -10.91
N ASN A 195 5.23 7.35 -12.18
CA ASN A 195 4.12 7.81 -13.00
C ASN A 195 3.05 6.72 -13.09
N ALA A 196 1.98 6.86 -12.32
CA ALA A 196 0.79 6.00 -12.34
C ALA A 196 -0.40 6.65 -13.07
N GLY A 197 -0.13 7.63 -13.96
CA GLY A 197 -1.13 8.32 -14.79
C GLY A 197 -0.77 8.37 -16.28
N PHE A 198 0.22 7.60 -16.74
CA PHE A 198 0.65 7.57 -18.14
C PHE A 198 -0.30 6.80 -19.07
N ILE A 199 -1.18 5.95 -18.51
CA ILE A 199 -2.18 5.19 -19.26
C ILE A 199 -3.42 4.91 -18.39
N ASP A 200 -4.57 4.91 -19.05
CA ASP A 200 -5.89 4.64 -18.45
C ASP A 200 -6.01 3.21 -17.91
N GLN A 201 -7.04 2.97 -17.09
CA GLN A 201 -7.46 1.66 -16.56
C GLN A 201 -6.43 0.90 -15.69
N SER A 202 -5.31 1.53 -15.33
CA SER A 202 -4.50 1.09 -14.19
C SER A 202 -5.34 1.10 -12.89
N SER A 203 -4.80 0.46 -11.85
CA SER A 203 -5.29 0.41 -10.47
C SER A 203 -6.50 -0.52 -10.22
N PRO A 204 -6.66 -1.03 -8.97
CA PRO A 204 -5.95 -0.64 -7.75
C PRO A 204 -4.57 -1.29 -7.56
N ASN A 205 -3.66 -0.58 -6.92
CA ASN A 205 -2.32 -1.05 -6.54
C ASN A 205 -1.74 -0.25 -5.34
N LEU A 206 -0.55 -0.65 -4.88
CA LEU A 206 0.15 -0.11 -3.72
C LEU A 206 1.61 0.28 -4.03
N ASN A 207 2.02 1.47 -3.61
CA ASN A 207 3.43 1.79 -3.37
C ASN A 207 3.68 1.77 -1.85
N GLN A 208 4.66 1.00 -1.38
CA GLN A 208 4.95 0.80 0.04
C GLN A 208 6.45 0.89 0.36
N ASP A 209 6.82 1.63 1.41
CA ASP A 209 8.22 1.81 1.87
C ASP A 209 9.15 2.34 0.74
N VAL A 210 8.60 3.16 -0.16
CA VAL A 210 9.29 3.71 -1.34
C VAL A 210 10.00 5.02 -1.01
N GLU A 211 11.22 5.18 -1.53
CA GLU A 211 12.04 6.39 -1.43
C GLU A 211 12.27 7.00 -2.82
N ILE A 212 11.97 8.28 -3.01
CA ILE A 212 12.20 9.01 -4.27
C ILE A 212 13.10 10.22 -3.99
N ASP A 213 14.15 10.42 -4.79
CA ASP A 213 15.07 11.56 -4.64
C ASP A 213 15.42 12.18 -6.01
N GLY A 214 15.10 13.47 -6.19
CA GLY A 214 15.24 14.21 -7.44
C GLY A 214 13.92 14.32 -8.22
N PHE A 215 13.99 14.20 -9.55
CA PHE A 215 12.85 14.39 -10.50
C PHE A 215 12.22 15.79 -10.54
N GLU A 216 11.32 16.04 -11.50
CA GLU A 216 10.44 17.21 -11.47
C GLU A 216 9.29 17.01 -10.48
N THR A 217 8.63 15.85 -10.58
CA THR A 217 7.54 15.41 -9.69
C THR A 217 7.87 14.05 -9.07
N GLY A 218 7.58 13.85 -7.79
CA GLY A 218 7.81 12.57 -7.11
C GLY A 218 6.88 11.46 -7.60
N ILE A 219 5.56 11.61 -7.36
CA ILE A 219 4.52 10.63 -7.76
C ILE A 219 3.38 11.35 -8.48
N VAL A 220 2.90 10.76 -9.57
CA VAL A 220 1.66 11.14 -10.27
C VAL A 220 0.65 10.00 -10.17
N CYS A 221 -0.51 10.26 -9.56
CA CYS A 221 -1.67 9.37 -9.57
C CYS A 221 -2.77 10.03 -10.39
N GLN A 222 -3.05 9.53 -11.61
CA GLN A 222 -4.04 10.13 -12.50
C GLN A 222 -4.85 9.09 -13.28
N TRP A 223 -6.12 9.43 -13.60
CA TRP A 223 -7.00 8.68 -14.52
C TRP A 223 -7.04 7.15 -14.32
N ASN A 224 -7.02 6.72 -13.05
CA ASN A 224 -6.89 5.32 -12.64
C ASN A 224 -7.91 4.94 -11.55
N TRP A 225 -8.13 3.64 -11.34
CA TRP A 225 -9.18 3.11 -10.45
C TRP A 225 -8.76 3.02 -8.96
N GLY A 226 -8.09 4.06 -8.46
CA GLY A 226 -7.73 4.23 -7.06
C GLY A 226 -6.32 3.76 -6.67
N HIS A 227 -5.60 4.51 -5.82
CA HIS A 227 -4.19 4.27 -5.52
C HIS A 227 -3.91 4.19 -4.01
N THR A 228 -2.95 3.35 -3.61
CA THR A 228 -2.52 3.26 -2.20
C THR A 228 -1.06 3.68 -2.05
N LEU A 229 -0.78 4.61 -1.13
CA LEU A 229 0.56 5.09 -0.81
C LEU A 229 0.85 4.86 0.68
N SER A 230 1.84 4.04 0.99
CA SER A 230 2.19 3.65 2.36
C SER A 230 3.67 3.96 2.64
N ARG A 231 3.93 4.82 3.64
CA ARG A 231 5.29 5.08 4.16
C ARG A 231 6.25 5.60 3.09
N ILE A 232 5.73 6.45 2.21
CA ILE A 232 6.47 7.06 1.10
C ILE A 232 7.36 8.18 1.62
N THR A 233 8.61 8.23 1.15
CA THR A 233 9.51 9.39 1.34
C THR A 233 9.91 9.98 -0.01
N ILE A 234 9.71 11.28 -0.20
CA ILE A 234 10.02 12.01 -1.42
C ILE A 234 10.95 13.17 -1.09
N ARG A 235 12.03 13.37 -1.84
CA ARG A 235 12.97 14.47 -1.62
C ARG A 235 13.39 15.19 -2.90
N ASN A 236 13.70 16.47 -2.72
CA ASN A 236 14.44 17.29 -3.68
C ASN A 236 13.80 17.39 -5.09
N CYS A 237 12.48 17.19 -5.21
CA CYS A 237 11.80 17.33 -6.50
C CYS A 237 11.71 18.81 -6.90
N GLN A 238 11.87 19.10 -8.19
CA GLN A 238 11.96 20.48 -8.67
C GLN A 238 10.64 21.25 -8.57
N LYS A 239 9.49 20.57 -8.54
CA LYS A 239 8.16 21.20 -8.41
C LYS A 239 7.30 20.58 -7.32
N LEU A 240 7.02 19.27 -7.40
CA LEU A 240 5.89 18.65 -6.68
C LEU A 240 6.23 17.28 -6.06
N GLY A 241 5.76 17.02 -4.85
CA GLY A 241 5.87 15.72 -4.20
C GLY A 241 4.90 14.70 -4.79
N VAL A 242 3.60 14.90 -4.58
CA VAL A 242 2.52 14.03 -5.08
C VAL A 242 1.45 14.83 -5.82
N TYR A 243 1.09 14.41 -7.03
CA TYR A 243 -0.08 14.90 -7.78
C TYR A 243 -1.21 13.87 -7.74
N VAL A 244 -2.45 14.31 -7.50
CA VAL A 244 -3.66 13.48 -7.52
C VAL A 244 -4.80 14.18 -8.27
N SER A 245 -5.33 13.54 -9.31
CA SER A 245 -6.42 14.04 -10.15
C SER A 245 -7.14 12.87 -10.85
N GLY A 246 -8.46 12.90 -11.02
CA GLY A 246 -9.23 11.82 -11.68
C GLY A 246 -9.32 10.48 -10.94
N THR A 247 -8.82 10.37 -9.70
CA THR A 247 -8.70 9.11 -8.93
C THR A 247 -8.89 9.32 -7.42
N ALA A 248 -9.02 8.24 -6.65
CA ALA A 248 -9.04 8.25 -5.18
C ALA A 248 -7.73 7.67 -4.60
N VAL A 249 -7.12 8.32 -3.62
CA VAL A 249 -5.81 7.91 -3.06
C VAL A 249 -5.85 7.85 -1.53
N GLY A 250 -5.58 6.66 -0.99
CA GLY A 250 -5.30 6.47 0.44
C GLY A 250 -3.80 6.65 0.71
N ILE A 251 -3.43 7.55 1.62
CA ILE A 251 -2.03 7.88 1.94
C ILE A 251 -1.75 7.76 3.44
N GLU A 252 -0.83 6.88 3.86
CA GLU A 252 -0.26 6.88 5.23
C GLU A 252 1.23 7.27 5.24
N ASP A 253 1.66 7.87 6.35
CA ASP A 253 3.08 8.05 6.72
C ASP A 253 3.94 8.76 5.64
N LEU A 254 3.33 9.67 4.86
CA LEU A 254 3.98 10.42 3.78
C LEU A 254 4.96 11.46 4.33
N THR A 255 6.21 11.41 3.87
CA THR A 255 7.24 12.42 4.12
C THR A 255 7.68 13.07 2.82
N VAL A 256 7.67 14.41 2.74
CA VAL A 256 8.21 15.18 1.61
C VAL A 256 9.20 16.23 2.12
N GLU A 257 10.42 16.24 1.56
CA GLU A 257 11.54 17.06 2.05
C GLU A 257 12.24 17.85 0.92
N ASN A 258 12.38 19.17 1.11
CA ASN A 258 12.99 20.11 0.16
C ASN A 258 12.29 20.24 -1.21
N THR A 259 11.00 19.96 -1.30
CA THR A 259 10.19 20.12 -2.53
C THR A 259 9.25 21.34 -2.42
N PRO A 260 9.11 22.19 -3.46
CA PRO A 260 8.32 23.44 -3.39
C PRO A 260 6.83 23.26 -3.03
N LEU A 261 6.17 22.23 -3.55
CA LEU A 261 4.81 21.83 -3.17
C LEU A 261 4.80 20.35 -2.75
N GLY A 262 4.23 20.03 -1.60
CA GLY A 262 4.24 18.68 -1.04
C GLY A 262 3.22 17.74 -1.67
N LEU A 263 1.96 18.17 -1.69
CA LEU A 263 0.82 17.43 -2.24
C LEU A 263 -0.10 18.40 -2.98
N PHE A 264 -0.56 18.01 -4.17
CA PHE A 264 -1.61 18.72 -4.91
C PHE A 264 -2.76 17.75 -5.18
N CYS A 265 -3.92 18.02 -4.58
CA CYS A 265 -5.19 17.37 -4.88
C CYS A 265 -6.00 18.29 -5.80
N ASP A 266 -6.19 17.86 -7.04
CA ASP A 266 -6.55 18.72 -8.17
C ASP A 266 -7.78 18.20 -8.95
N PHE A 267 -8.37 19.03 -9.82
CA PHE A 267 -9.35 18.59 -10.82
C PHE A 267 -8.97 19.06 -12.23
N PRO A 268 -9.08 18.20 -13.26
CA PRO A 268 -8.64 18.49 -14.61
C PRO A 268 -9.71 19.26 -15.40
N ASN A 269 -9.29 20.17 -16.28
CA ASN A 269 -10.15 20.86 -17.27
C ASN A 269 -11.42 21.50 -16.66
N ASP A 270 -11.32 21.98 -15.42
CA ASP A 270 -12.40 22.48 -14.57
C ASP A 270 -13.59 21.52 -14.35
N TRP A 271 -13.41 20.23 -14.66
CA TRP A 271 -14.41 19.17 -14.50
C TRP A 271 -14.31 18.56 -13.10
N THR A 272 -14.96 19.20 -12.12
CA THR A 272 -14.95 18.81 -10.69
C THR A 272 -15.31 17.34 -10.41
N TRP A 273 -16.17 16.73 -11.25
CA TRP A 273 -16.52 15.30 -11.19
C TRP A 273 -15.33 14.35 -11.41
N TRP A 274 -14.25 14.81 -12.03
CA TRP A 274 -12.96 14.11 -12.14
C TRP A 274 -11.89 14.69 -11.23
N GLY A 275 -12.31 15.33 -10.14
CA GLY A 275 -11.40 15.70 -9.07
C GLY A 275 -10.73 14.49 -8.41
N GLY A 276 -9.50 14.72 -7.97
CA GLY A 276 -8.79 13.86 -7.04
C GLY A 276 -9.55 13.76 -5.71
N VAL A 277 -9.54 12.57 -5.12
CA VAL A 277 -10.06 12.31 -3.79
C VAL A 277 -8.91 11.79 -2.94
N VAL A 278 -8.55 12.46 -1.86
CA VAL A 278 -7.41 12.06 -1.02
C VAL A 278 -7.83 11.85 0.43
N ALA A 279 -7.39 10.74 1.02
CA ALA A 279 -7.43 10.52 2.46
C ALA A 279 -6.00 10.36 2.99
N LEU A 280 -5.49 11.42 3.60
CA LEU A 280 -4.13 11.52 4.12
C LEU A 280 -4.11 11.31 5.64
N VAL A 281 -3.24 10.43 6.14
CA VAL A 281 -3.02 10.26 7.58
C VAL A 281 -1.53 10.18 7.91
N ASN A 282 -1.12 10.87 8.98
CA ASN A 282 0.27 11.00 9.42
C ASN A 282 1.20 11.51 8.29
N ALA A 283 1.32 12.83 8.11
CA ALA A 283 2.19 13.37 7.06
C ALA A 283 3.18 14.41 7.58
N ARG A 284 4.35 14.50 6.93
CA ARG A 284 5.42 15.42 7.28
C ARG A 284 5.97 16.13 6.04
N PHE A 285 5.69 17.42 5.93
CA PHE A 285 6.17 18.27 4.84
C PHE A 285 7.23 19.24 5.38
N ILE A 286 8.47 19.17 4.89
CA ILE A 286 9.57 20.04 5.32
C ILE A 286 10.21 20.69 4.09
N THR A 287 10.33 22.01 4.09
CA THR A 287 11.19 22.73 3.15
C THR A 287 12.22 23.58 3.88
N ARG A 288 13.35 23.84 3.20
CA ARG A 288 14.42 24.75 3.63
C ARG A 288 14.33 26.12 2.95
N THR A 289 13.78 26.17 1.73
CA THR A 289 13.39 27.38 1.03
C THR A 289 11.95 27.74 1.41
N PRO A 290 11.60 29.02 1.65
CA PRO A 290 10.23 29.40 2.00
C PRO A 290 9.22 28.98 0.92
N GLY A 291 8.40 27.98 1.23
CA GLY A 291 7.32 27.51 0.36
C GLY A 291 6.01 28.25 0.66
N ASP A 292 5.14 28.41 -0.33
CA ASP A 292 3.87 29.11 -0.10
C ASP A 292 2.89 28.27 0.73
N HIS A 293 2.72 27.00 0.37
CA HIS A 293 1.83 26.06 1.06
C HIS A 293 2.33 24.62 0.88
N ALA A 294 2.21 23.80 1.94
CA ALA A 294 2.67 22.40 1.87
C ALA A 294 1.72 21.48 1.09
N ILE A 295 0.40 21.73 1.24
CA ILE A 295 -0.67 21.06 0.50
C ILE A 295 -1.45 22.11 -0.28
N HIS A 296 -1.75 21.84 -1.55
CA HIS A 296 -2.77 22.57 -2.33
C HIS A 296 -3.97 21.64 -2.51
N ASN A 297 -5.16 22.10 -2.12
CA ASN A 297 -6.40 21.37 -2.31
C ASN A 297 -7.40 22.17 -3.15
N ARG A 298 -7.69 21.69 -4.37
CA ARG A 298 -8.82 22.13 -5.20
C ARG A 298 -10.00 21.16 -5.13
N SER A 299 -9.81 19.92 -4.67
CA SER A 299 -10.85 18.88 -4.70
C SER A 299 -11.08 18.17 -3.35
N VAL A 300 -11.44 16.89 -3.33
CA VAL A 300 -11.88 16.23 -2.09
C VAL A 300 -10.66 15.76 -1.28
N LEU A 301 -10.56 16.22 -0.04
CA LEU A 301 -9.45 15.91 0.85
C LEU A 301 -9.97 15.72 2.29
N TYR A 302 -9.57 14.60 2.86
CA TYR A 302 -9.48 14.38 4.30
C TYR A 302 -8.00 14.32 4.70
N ALA A 303 -7.61 15.01 5.77
CA ALA A 303 -6.24 14.96 6.28
C ALA A 303 -6.21 14.86 7.81
N ARG A 304 -5.44 13.92 8.37
CA ARG A 304 -5.27 13.69 9.81
C ARG A 304 -3.79 13.64 10.20
N ASN A 305 -3.41 14.25 11.32
CA ASN A 305 -2.03 14.28 11.85
C ASN A 305 -0.97 14.81 10.85
N VAL A 306 -1.21 15.93 10.16
CA VAL A 306 -0.22 16.53 9.24
C VAL A 306 0.66 17.55 9.97
N ARG A 307 1.98 17.48 9.79
CA ARG A 307 2.96 18.44 10.30
C ARG A 307 3.71 19.10 9.16
N THR A 308 3.89 20.42 9.22
CA THR A 308 4.59 21.20 8.18
C THR A 308 5.68 22.09 8.78
N ARG A 309 6.75 22.34 8.02
CA ARG A 309 7.85 23.25 8.40
C ARG A 309 8.42 23.94 7.16
N GLY A 310 8.60 25.26 7.24
CA GLY A 310 9.18 26.08 6.16
C GLY A 310 8.17 26.59 5.12
N TYR A 311 6.89 26.24 5.26
CA TYR A 311 5.81 26.74 4.41
C TYR A 311 5.02 27.87 5.11
N ARG A 312 4.51 28.85 4.35
CA ARG A 312 3.66 29.94 4.85
C ARG A 312 2.26 29.44 5.28
N LEU A 313 1.74 28.43 4.59
CA LEU A 313 0.54 27.68 4.98
C LEU A 313 0.87 26.19 5.14
N ALA A 314 0.15 25.49 6.02
CA ALA A 314 0.15 24.03 5.99
C ALA A 314 -0.72 23.50 4.84
N LEU A 315 -1.81 24.20 4.53
CA LEU A 315 -2.73 23.87 3.44
C LEU A 315 -3.28 25.15 2.81
N LYS A 316 -3.28 25.23 1.49
CA LYS A 316 -4.09 26.18 0.70
C LYS A 316 -5.34 25.45 0.20
N GLY A 317 -6.53 25.98 0.48
CA GLY A 317 -7.80 25.33 0.17
C GLY A 317 -8.73 26.19 -0.67
N GLU A 318 -9.11 25.69 -1.84
CA GLU A 318 -10.12 26.29 -2.75
C GLU A 318 -11.51 25.64 -2.57
N THR A 319 -11.66 24.84 -1.52
CA THR A 319 -12.89 24.15 -1.08
C THR A 319 -13.50 24.82 0.16
N PRO A 320 -14.78 24.54 0.54
CA PRO A 320 -15.48 25.26 1.62
C PRO A 320 -14.72 25.46 2.94
N SER A 321 -13.91 24.48 3.36
CA SER A 321 -13.12 24.57 4.61
C SER A 321 -11.83 25.42 4.52
N GLY A 322 -11.47 25.94 3.34
CA GLY A 322 -10.43 26.95 3.16
C GLY A 322 -8.99 26.55 3.57
N ASP A 323 -8.16 27.59 3.80
CA ASP A 323 -6.74 27.50 4.17
C ASP A 323 -6.49 27.07 5.62
N VAL A 324 -5.40 26.33 5.86
CA VAL A 324 -4.86 26.06 7.21
C VAL A 324 -3.49 26.71 7.38
N LYS A 325 -3.43 27.71 8.27
CA LYS A 325 -2.22 28.48 8.59
C LYS A 325 -1.32 27.84 9.66
N THR A 326 -1.85 26.94 10.48
CA THR A 326 -1.12 26.31 11.59
C THR A 326 -0.17 25.21 11.10
N PRO A 327 1.07 25.10 11.62
CA PRO A 327 2.05 24.09 11.18
C PRO A 327 1.71 22.65 11.63
N PHE A 328 0.58 22.48 12.32
CA PHE A 328 -0.04 21.20 12.62
C PHE A 328 -1.50 21.25 12.19
N ILE A 329 -1.92 20.21 11.47
CA ILE A 329 -3.32 19.91 11.15
C ILE A 329 -3.64 18.63 11.93
N GLU A 330 -4.46 18.74 12.97
CA GLU A 330 -4.91 17.55 13.71
C GLU A 330 -5.88 16.74 12.85
N GLU A 331 -6.91 17.39 12.31
CA GLU A 331 -7.90 16.84 11.39
C GLU A 331 -8.43 17.98 10.50
N TYR A 332 -8.57 17.73 9.20
CA TYR A 332 -9.12 18.65 8.18
C TYR A 332 -10.01 17.86 7.23
N ILE A 333 -11.16 18.45 6.90
CA ILE A 333 -12.19 17.84 6.08
C ILE A 333 -12.61 18.94 5.09
N SER A 334 -12.39 18.75 3.79
CA SER A 334 -12.52 19.84 2.81
C SER A 334 -13.96 20.28 2.51
N HIS A 335 -14.94 19.44 2.85
CA HIS A 335 -16.37 19.59 2.57
C HIS A 335 -17.20 19.17 3.80
N GLU A 336 -18.52 19.36 3.74
CA GLU A 336 -19.50 18.92 4.75
C GLU A 336 -19.34 17.43 5.12
N VAL A 337 -19.48 17.11 6.42
CA VAL A 337 -19.47 15.73 6.92
C VAL A 337 -20.84 15.09 6.71
N LYS A 338 -20.87 13.96 5.99
CA LYS A 338 -22.10 13.20 5.72
C LYS A 338 -22.40 12.25 6.89
N LYS A 339 -23.64 12.25 7.36
CA LYS A 339 -24.11 11.50 8.54
C LYS A 339 -25.63 11.35 8.51
N LEU A 340 -26.16 10.21 8.95
CA LEU A 340 -27.62 9.97 8.99
C LEU A 340 -28.29 10.30 10.33
N TYR A 341 -27.48 10.42 11.37
CA TYR A 341 -27.88 10.69 12.74
C TYR A 341 -26.94 11.73 13.35
N ASP A 342 -27.30 12.26 14.52
CA ASP A 342 -26.31 12.93 15.36
C ASP A 342 -25.14 11.97 15.66
N SER A 343 -23.96 12.39 15.21
CA SER A 343 -22.73 11.63 15.03
C SER A 343 -21.57 12.63 14.95
N PRO A 344 -20.39 12.37 15.55
CA PRO A 344 -19.32 13.36 15.61
C PRO A 344 -18.75 13.74 14.24
N GLU A 345 -18.45 15.02 14.02
CA GLU A 345 -17.89 15.54 12.76
C GLU A 345 -16.36 15.34 12.67
N ARG A 346 -15.94 14.12 12.98
CA ARG A 346 -14.55 13.63 12.94
C ARG A 346 -14.55 12.11 12.81
N ALA A 347 -13.44 11.55 12.36
CA ALA A 347 -13.31 10.11 12.22
C ALA A 347 -13.21 9.37 13.57
N LEU A 348 -13.39 8.04 13.52
CA LEU A 348 -13.30 7.13 14.67
C LEU A 348 -11.92 7.09 15.33
N ARG A 349 -10.85 7.37 14.56
CA ARG A 349 -9.44 7.31 14.96
C ARG A 349 -9.06 5.94 15.55
N LEU A 350 -9.27 4.88 14.77
CA LEU A 350 -8.80 3.54 15.14
C LEU A 350 -7.26 3.50 15.16
N PRO A 351 -6.63 2.64 15.99
CA PRO A 351 -5.18 2.54 16.06
C PRO A 351 -4.58 2.10 14.72
N ILE A 352 -3.71 2.91 14.13
CA ILE A 352 -2.97 2.53 12.91
C ILE A 352 -1.81 1.63 13.31
N LYS A 353 -1.75 0.42 12.73
CA LYS A 353 -0.67 -0.53 12.95
C LYS A 353 0.01 -0.89 11.63
N ARG A 354 1.34 -0.87 11.63
CA ARG A 354 2.16 -1.39 10.51
C ARG A 354 2.20 -2.92 10.57
N GLU A 355 2.43 -3.55 9.43
CA GLU A 355 2.71 -4.98 9.35
C GLU A 355 3.87 -5.36 10.29
N PRO A 356 3.81 -6.49 11.01
CA PRO A 356 4.98 -7.02 11.71
C PRO A 356 6.04 -7.47 10.69
N ALA A 357 7.30 -7.16 10.95
CA ALA A 357 8.41 -7.68 10.15
C ALA A 357 8.49 -9.20 10.28
N VAL A 358 8.42 -9.92 9.16
CA VAL A 358 8.61 -11.38 9.10
C VAL A 358 9.97 -11.64 8.43
N PRO A 359 11.00 -12.08 9.18
CA PRO A 359 12.34 -12.23 8.64
C PRO A 359 12.37 -13.14 7.42
N TRP A 360 12.92 -12.64 6.32
CA TRP A 360 13.16 -13.44 5.11
C TRP A 360 14.12 -14.59 5.45
N GLU A 361 13.88 -15.79 4.91
CA GLU A 361 14.76 -16.92 5.19
C GLU A 361 15.95 -16.92 4.21
N THR A 362 17.08 -16.39 4.68
CA THR A 362 18.30 -16.20 3.90
C THR A 362 19.12 -17.47 3.70
N ASN A 363 18.77 -18.58 4.36
CA ASN A 363 19.37 -19.90 4.13
C ASN A 363 18.50 -20.76 3.19
N PRO A 364 18.92 -21.02 1.94
CA PRO A 364 18.22 -21.89 1.00
C PRO A 364 17.83 -23.28 1.54
N SER A 365 18.61 -23.88 2.45
CA SER A 365 18.29 -25.21 2.99
C SER A 365 17.08 -25.23 3.94
N ARG A 366 16.58 -24.05 4.34
CA ARG A 366 15.39 -23.87 5.20
C ARG A 366 14.11 -23.55 4.44
N TRP A 367 14.16 -23.70 3.12
CA TRP A 367 13.01 -23.71 2.22
C TRP A 367 12.56 -25.15 1.92
N VAL A 368 11.26 -25.34 1.66
CA VAL A 368 10.66 -26.62 1.26
C VAL A 368 9.67 -26.39 0.12
N CYS A 369 9.81 -27.10 -1.00
CA CYS A 369 8.86 -27.02 -2.10
C CYS A 369 7.68 -27.96 -1.85
N ALA A 370 6.44 -27.48 -1.93
CA ALA A 370 5.26 -28.34 -1.83
C ALA A 370 5.14 -29.31 -3.02
N ASN A 371 5.67 -28.93 -4.19
CA ASN A 371 5.66 -29.77 -5.38
C ASN A 371 6.46 -31.07 -5.21
N ASP A 372 7.53 -31.04 -4.40
CA ASP A 372 8.36 -32.21 -4.14
C ASP A 372 7.66 -33.25 -3.23
N PHE A 373 6.48 -32.91 -2.68
CA PHE A 373 5.58 -33.80 -1.93
C PHE A 373 4.34 -34.22 -2.74
N GLY A 374 4.28 -33.86 -4.03
CA GLY A 374 3.22 -34.24 -4.96
C GLY A 374 2.27 -33.13 -5.39
N ALA A 375 2.37 -31.91 -4.84
CA ALA A 375 1.49 -30.80 -5.23
C ALA A 375 1.74 -30.40 -6.69
N LYS A 376 0.71 -30.35 -7.54
CA LYS A 376 0.90 -30.22 -9.00
C LYS A 376 -0.20 -29.39 -9.65
N ALA A 377 0.15 -28.17 -10.03
CA ALA A 377 -0.72 -27.29 -10.78
C ALA A 377 -1.29 -27.95 -12.06
N GLY A 378 -2.57 -27.74 -12.32
CA GLY A 378 -3.26 -28.16 -13.56
C GLY A 378 -3.67 -29.63 -13.64
N HIS A 379 -3.42 -30.47 -12.64
CA HIS A 379 -3.89 -31.87 -12.63
C HIS A 379 -5.32 -32.07 -12.13
N ASN A 380 -5.96 -30.98 -11.69
CA ASN A 380 -7.30 -30.88 -11.10
C ASN A 380 -7.63 -31.95 -10.04
N GLN A 381 -6.69 -32.21 -9.13
CA GLN A 381 -6.81 -33.09 -7.96
C GLN A 381 -6.44 -32.32 -6.69
N ASP A 382 -6.86 -32.79 -5.52
CA ASP A 382 -6.63 -32.13 -4.23
C ASP A 382 -5.14 -32.15 -3.81
N ASP A 383 -4.51 -30.97 -3.74
CA ASP A 383 -3.12 -30.81 -3.34
C ASP A 383 -2.94 -30.65 -1.82
N SER A 384 -4.03 -30.52 -1.04
CA SER A 384 -3.97 -30.24 0.42
C SER A 384 -3.08 -31.23 1.18
N GLU A 385 -3.10 -32.52 0.84
CA GLU A 385 -2.29 -33.53 1.54
C GLU A 385 -0.78 -33.36 1.25
N ALA A 386 -0.41 -33.01 0.01
CA ALA A 386 0.97 -32.73 -0.37
C ALA A 386 1.48 -31.44 0.28
N ILE A 387 0.66 -30.38 0.30
CA ILE A 387 0.98 -29.11 0.95
C ILE A 387 1.11 -29.28 2.47
N GLN A 388 0.24 -30.08 3.11
CA GLN A 388 0.36 -30.41 4.53
C GLN A 388 1.65 -31.19 4.82
N LYS A 389 1.98 -32.24 4.04
CA LYS A 389 3.24 -33.00 4.19
C LYS A 389 4.48 -32.12 4.06
N ALA A 390 4.45 -31.13 3.17
CA ALA A 390 5.54 -30.16 3.02
C ALA A 390 5.69 -29.26 4.26
N ILE A 391 4.58 -28.79 4.83
CA ILE A 391 4.57 -28.01 6.10
C ILE A 391 5.02 -28.87 7.28
N ASP A 392 4.53 -30.09 7.41
CA ASP A 392 4.89 -31.02 8.48
C ASP A 392 6.38 -31.35 8.46
N THR A 393 6.92 -31.64 7.26
CA THR A 393 8.35 -31.88 7.05
C THR A 393 9.18 -30.64 7.32
N ALA A 394 8.69 -29.45 6.93
CA ALA A 394 9.37 -28.20 7.22
C ALA A 394 9.45 -27.95 8.73
N ALA A 395 8.32 -28.06 9.44
CA ALA A 395 8.22 -27.86 10.88
C ALA A 395 9.12 -28.84 11.65
N ALA A 396 9.08 -30.14 11.30
CA ALA A 396 9.90 -31.18 11.92
C ALA A 396 11.42 -30.98 11.70
N GLN A 397 11.81 -30.34 10.59
CA GLN A 397 13.20 -30.04 10.26
C GLN A 397 13.66 -28.64 10.69
N GLY A 398 12.85 -27.88 11.45
CA GLY A 398 13.18 -26.51 11.85
C GLY A 398 13.25 -25.51 10.68
N LYS A 399 12.65 -25.87 9.54
CA LYS A 399 12.57 -25.08 8.31
C LYS A 399 11.33 -24.20 8.33
N THR A 400 11.38 -23.11 7.59
CA THR A 400 10.59 -21.92 7.95
C THR A 400 9.76 -21.36 6.81
N THR A 401 10.08 -21.76 5.59
CA THR A 401 9.41 -21.28 4.38
C THR A 401 8.98 -22.47 3.52
N VAL A 402 7.70 -22.56 3.22
CA VAL A 402 7.13 -23.50 2.26
C VAL A 402 6.78 -22.73 0.99
N TYR A 403 7.02 -23.29 -0.18
CA TYR A 403 6.74 -22.60 -1.44
C TYR A 403 6.10 -23.50 -2.49
N LEU A 404 5.36 -22.86 -3.41
CA LEU A 404 4.81 -23.49 -4.61
C LEU A 404 5.50 -22.91 -5.84
N ARG A 405 5.81 -23.77 -6.82
CA ARG A 405 6.37 -23.37 -8.11
C ARG A 405 5.34 -22.57 -8.91
N GLY A 406 5.79 -21.48 -9.55
CA GLY A 406 4.97 -20.64 -10.41
C GLY A 406 4.46 -21.37 -11.64
N ILE A 407 3.23 -21.04 -12.06
CA ILE A 407 2.46 -21.76 -13.09
C ILE A 407 2.43 -21.00 -14.42
N ARG A 408 1.93 -21.67 -15.48
CA ARG A 408 1.30 -21.05 -16.66
C ARG A 408 0.52 -22.11 -17.43
N GLY A 409 -0.55 -21.73 -18.11
CA GLY A 409 -1.22 -22.56 -19.11
C GLY A 409 -2.57 -21.98 -19.52
N THR A 410 -3.28 -22.65 -20.42
CA THR A 410 -4.74 -22.63 -20.41
C THR A 410 -5.24 -23.27 -19.11
N ASP A 411 -6.47 -23.00 -18.72
CA ASP A 411 -7.07 -23.62 -17.53
C ASP A 411 -7.41 -25.10 -17.81
N PRO A 412 -7.28 -26.01 -16.82
CA PRO A 412 -6.81 -25.78 -15.45
C PRO A 412 -5.29 -25.60 -15.37
N ASN A 413 -4.83 -24.57 -14.64
CA ASN A 413 -3.41 -24.31 -14.39
C ASN A 413 -3.05 -24.07 -12.91
N TRP A 414 -3.99 -24.31 -12.00
CA TRP A 414 -3.93 -24.02 -10.56
C TRP A 414 -3.64 -25.28 -9.70
N TYR A 415 -3.28 -25.06 -8.43
CA TYR A 415 -3.38 -26.06 -7.37
C TYR A 415 -4.80 -26.04 -6.77
N ASN A 416 -5.31 -27.17 -6.28
CA ASN A 416 -6.58 -27.23 -5.53
C ASN A 416 -6.33 -27.43 -4.04
N LEU A 417 -7.10 -26.76 -3.19
CA LEU A 417 -7.12 -27.00 -1.75
C LEU A 417 -8.55 -27.42 -1.37
N GLU A 418 -8.82 -28.72 -1.16
CA GLU A 418 -10.19 -29.19 -0.85
C GLU A 418 -10.45 -29.32 0.65
N ARG A 419 -9.40 -29.41 1.48
CA ARG A 419 -9.50 -29.62 2.93
C ARG A 419 -8.53 -28.73 3.73
N PRO A 420 -8.76 -28.53 5.05
CA PRO A 420 -7.94 -27.63 5.86
C PRO A 420 -6.48 -28.07 6.00
N VAL A 421 -5.57 -27.17 5.65
CA VAL A 421 -4.12 -27.30 5.85
C VAL A 421 -3.68 -26.38 6.99
N ARG A 422 -2.98 -26.92 7.98
CA ARG A 422 -2.54 -26.17 9.17
C ARG A 422 -1.08 -25.76 9.06
N VAL A 423 -0.80 -24.48 9.25
CA VAL A 423 0.58 -23.95 9.32
C VAL A 423 1.06 -24.02 10.77
N HIS A 424 2.14 -24.75 11.06
CA HIS A 424 2.58 -24.99 12.44
C HIS A 424 4.10 -25.00 12.63
N GLY A 425 4.52 -24.97 13.90
CA GLY A 425 5.92 -25.06 14.30
C GLY A 425 6.74 -23.85 13.83
N SER A 426 7.84 -24.14 13.13
CA SER A 426 8.78 -23.12 12.64
C SER A 426 8.37 -22.46 11.33
N VAL A 427 7.31 -22.95 10.66
CA VAL A 427 6.84 -22.40 9.38
C VAL A 427 6.17 -21.05 9.60
N ARG A 428 6.79 -20.00 9.04
CA ARG A 428 6.38 -18.59 9.17
C ARG A 428 6.08 -17.91 7.83
N HIS A 429 6.35 -18.56 6.70
CA HIS A 429 6.17 -18.01 5.36
C HIS A 429 5.69 -19.08 4.39
N ILE A 430 4.60 -18.79 3.65
CA ILE A 430 4.13 -19.60 2.52
C ILE A 430 4.07 -18.68 1.28
N ILE A 431 4.71 -19.10 0.17
CA ILE A 431 4.94 -18.21 -0.98
C ILE A 431 4.79 -18.91 -2.35
N GLY A 432 4.15 -18.22 -3.30
CA GLY A 432 4.24 -18.53 -4.73
C GLY A 432 5.51 -17.96 -5.37
N LEU A 433 6.33 -18.81 -6.01
CA LEU A 433 7.51 -18.37 -6.76
C LEU A 433 7.14 -18.03 -8.21
N GLY A 434 6.49 -16.88 -8.38
CA GLY A 434 5.72 -16.52 -9.57
C GLY A 434 4.23 -16.53 -9.24
N PHE A 435 3.38 -16.89 -10.20
CA PHE A 435 1.94 -17.02 -9.98
C PHE A 435 1.64 -18.32 -9.21
N GLY A 436 1.38 -18.21 -7.90
CA GLY A 436 0.86 -19.30 -7.08
C GLY A 436 -0.67 -19.34 -7.10
N ARG A 437 -1.28 -19.83 -8.20
CA ARG A 437 -2.75 -19.90 -8.29
C ARG A 437 -3.30 -21.08 -7.49
N ILE A 438 -4.17 -20.81 -6.51
CA ILE A 438 -4.76 -21.84 -5.64
C ILE A 438 -6.28 -21.65 -5.59
N MET A 439 -7.04 -22.68 -5.99
CA MET A 439 -8.50 -22.72 -5.80
C MET A 439 -8.83 -23.18 -4.38
N GLY A 440 -9.81 -22.53 -3.76
CA GLY A 440 -10.45 -23.02 -2.54
C GLY A 440 -11.68 -23.86 -2.85
N GLY A 441 -11.63 -25.15 -2.51
CA GLY A 441 -12.84 -25.95 -2.33
C GLY A 441 -13.65 -25.50 -1.10
N PRO A 442 -14.85 -26.05 -0.85
CA PRO A 442 -15.73 -25.60 0.25
C PRO A 442 -15.09 -25.66 1.66
N GLU A 443 -14.19 -26.62 1.88
CA GLU A 443 -13.40 -26.74 3.11
C GLU A 443 -11.92 -26.32 2.94
N GLY A 444 -11.59 -25.79 1.76
CA GLY A 444 -10.27 -25.37 1.30
C GLY A 444 -9.73 -24.15 2.02
N ARG A 445 -8.90 -24.38 3.03
CA ARG A 445 -8.35 -23.31 3.86
C ARG A 445 -6.93 -23.58 4.37
N PHE A 446 -6.12 -22.54 4.46
CA PHE A 446 -4.98 -22.51 5.36
C PHE A 446 -5.44 -22.04 6.75
N VAL A 447 -4.98 -22.71 7.80
CA VAL A 447 -5.33 -22.40 9.20
C VAL A 447 -4.09 -21.95 9.97
N VAL A 448 -4.19 -20.77 10.58
CA VAL A 448 -3.29 -20.29 11.62
C VAL A 448 -3.95 -20.55 12.99
N ASP A 449 -3.31 -21.34 13.84
CA ASP A 449 -3.75 -21.64 15.21
C ASP A 449 -2.61 -21.45 16.22
N ASP A 450 -2.83 -21.72 17.52
CA ASP A 450 -1.85 -21.38 18.56
C ASP A 450 -0.52 -22.15 18.45
N ARG A 451 -0.46 -23.19 17.60
CA ARG A 451 0.76 -23.95 17.25
C ARG A 451 1.51 -23.38 16.06
N SER A 452 0.98 -22.35 15.38
CA SER A 452 1.67 -21.59 14.35
C SER A 452 2.81 -20.74 14.93
N ALA A 453 3.75 -20.35 14.08
CA ALA A 453 4.75 -19.34 14.41
C ALA A 453 4.07 -18.03 14.88
N PRO A 454 4.75 -17.17 15.70
CA PRO A 454 4.19 -15.92 16.23
C PRO A 454 3.56 -15.01 15.17
N VAL A 455 4.12 -15.03 13.96
CA VAL A 455 3.56 -14.43 12.75
C VAL A 455 3.68 -15.44 11.62
N VAL A 456 2.61 -15.60 10.82
CA VAL A 456 2.61 -16.38 9.58
C VAL A 456 2.30 -15.45 8.41
N LYS A 457 3.21 -15.38 7.42
CA LYS A 457 3.04 -14.60 6.18
C LYS A 457 2.65 -15.50 5.01
N PHE A 458 1.68 -15.06 4.23
CA PHE A 458 1.30 -15.59 2.92
C PHE A 458 1.65 -14.55 1.84
N GLN A 459 2.20 -14.98 0.69
CA GLN A 459 2.67 -14.07 -0.37
C GLN A 459 2.55 -14.70 -1.77
N ASN A 460 2.13 -13.91 -2.76
CA ASN A 460 1.91 -14.34 -4.16
C ASN A 460 0.94 -15.54 -4.29
N LEU A 461 -0.07 -15.64 -3.42
CA LEU A 461 -1.09 -16.68 -3.45
C LEU A 461 -2.43 -16.08 -3.88
N ASP A 462 -2.93 -16.46 -5.04
CA ASP A 462 -4.09 -15.79 -5.67
C ASP A 462 -5.01 -16.83 -6.31
N ALA A 463 -6.30 -16.53 -6.43
CA ALA A 463 -7.28 -17.45 -7.01
C ALA A 463 -7.85 -16.98 -8.35
N PHE A 464 -7.49 -15.79 -8.81
CA PHE A 464 -7.90 -15.12 -10.06
C PHE A 464 -8.74 -15.97 -11.03
N GLY A 465 -10.02 -15.60 -11.20
CA GLY A 465 -10.97 -16.32 -12.07
C GLY A 465 -11.57 -17.60 -11.47
N GLY A 466 -11.31 -17.91 -10.20
CA GLY A 466 -11.89 -19.06 -9.48
C GLY A 466 -12.13 -18.78 -7.99
N PRO A 467 -12.67 -19.74 -7.23
CA PRO A 467 -13.04 -19.55 -5.83
C PRO A 467 -11.80 -19.30 -4.94
N PRO A 468 -11.78 -18.23 -4.13
CA PRO A 468 -10.62 -17.89 -3.32
C PRO A 468 -10.38 -18.88 -2.18
N VAL A 469 -9.13 -19.36 -2.08
CA VAL A 469 -8.68 -20.12 -0.92
C VAL A 469 -8.84 -19.29 0.36
N THR A 470 -9.32 -19.92 1.42
CA THR A 470 -9.52 -19.24 2.71
C THR A 470 -8.22 -19.21 3.51
N LEU A 471 -7.86 -18.05 4.06
CA LEU A 471 -6.82 -17.89 5.08
C LEU A 471 -7.50 -17.58 6.42
N GLU A 472 -7.61 -18.58 7.30
CA GLU A 472 -8.35 -18.47 8.55
C GLU A 472 -7.40 -18.32 9.76
N ASN A 473 -7.49 -17.18 10.46
CA ASN A 473 -6.87 -17.05 11.78
C ASN A 473 -7.84 -17.53 12.86
N ARG A 474 -7.56 -18.69 13.46
CA ARG A 474 -8.25 -19.23 14.64
C ARG A 474 -7.49 -18.95 15.94
N SER A 475 -6.27 -18.42 15.86
CA SER A 475 -5.38 -18.29 17.00
C SER A 475 -5.87 -17.24 18.01
N THR A 476 -5.60 -17.49 19.30
CA THR A 476 -5.74 -16.49 20.37
C THR A 476 -4.75 -15.33 20.27
N SER A 477 -3.60 -15.51 19.59
CA SER A 477 -2.46 -14.58 19.70
C SER A 477 -1.49 -14.52 18.50
N ARG A 478 -1.44 -15.54 17.63
CA ARG A 478 -0.58 -15.55 16.43
C ARG A 478 -1.13 -14.60 15.37
N THR A 479 -0.25 -13.84 14.73
CA THR A 479 -0.63 -12.89 13.68
C THR A 479 -0.65 -13.57 12.31
N LEU A 480 -1.70 -13.32 11.53
CA LEU A 480 -1.79 -13.71 10.12
C LEU A 480 -1.50 -12.49 9.25
N VAL A 481 -0.57 -12.61 8.30
CA VAL A 481 -0.24 -11.56 7.32
C VAL A 481 -0.45 -12.11 5.91
N MET A 482 -1.28 -11.45 5.10
CA MET A 482 -1.40 -11.68 3.67
C MET A 482 -0.77 -10.50 2.93
N GLU A 483 0.43 -10.69 2.39
CA GLU A 483 1.21 -9.59 1.81
C GLU A 483 0.82 -9.29 0.36
N SER A 484 0.56 -10.31 -0.46
CA SER A 484 0.15 -10.14 -1.86
C SER A 484 -0.67 -11.32 -2.39
N GLY A 485 -1.80 -11.05 -3.07
CA GLY A 485 -2.61 -12.06 -3.76
C GLY A 485 -4.12 -11.91 -3.56
N GLY A 486 -4.89 -12.99 -3.77
CA GLY A 486 -6.35 -12.97 -3.88
C GLY A 486 -7.00 -14.14 -3.15
N VAL A 487 -7.59 -13.86 -1.99
CA VAL A 487 -7.99 -14.85 -0.96
C VAL A 487 -9.21 -14.37 -0.16
N LEU A 488 -9.83 -15.28 0.60
CA LEU A 488 -10.79 -14.94 1.65
C LEU A 488 -10.10 -14.96 3.02
N LEU A 489 -9.93 -13.80 3.65
CA LEU A 489 -9.40 -13.67 5.00
C LEU A 489 -10.51 -13.85 6.04
N VAL A 490 -10.40 -14.86 6.91
CA VAL A 490 -11.38 -15.12 7.97
C VAL A 490 -10.77 -14.89 9.36
N GLY A 491 -11.35 -13.95 10.09
CA GLY A 491 -11.01 -13.64 11.48
C GLY A 491 -11.91 -14.37 12.47
N ASN A 492 -11.42 -15.51 12.96
CA ASN A 492 -12.10 -16.40 13.90
C ASN A 492 -11.31 -16.53 15.23
N GLY A 493 -10.39 -15.59 15.48
CA GLY A 493 -9.37 -15.64 16.53
C GLY A 493 -9.40 -14.46 17.49
N GLY A 494 -8.26 -14.22 18.11
CA GLY A 494 -7.91 -12.98 18.82
C GLY A 494 -6.55 -12.41 18.37
N GLY A 495 -5.75 -13.22 17.64
CA GLY A 495 -4.52 -12.75 17.00
C GLY A 495 -4.81 -11.85 15.80
N ASP A 496 -3.93 -10.87 15.58
CA ASP A 496 -4.09 -9.83 14.56
C ASP A 496 -4.13 -10.38 13.12
N ILE A 497 -4.78 -9.64 12.22
CA ILE A 497 -4.78 -9.90 10.77
C ILE A 497 -4.23 -8.67 10.03
N PHE A 498 -3.38 -8.92 9.04
CA PHE A 498 -2.89 -7.90 8.10
C PHE A 498 -3.16 -8.33 6.65
N ALA A 499 -3.65 -7.40 5.84
CA ALA A 499 -3.78 -7.50 4.39
C ALA A 499 -3.02 -6.33 3.76
N THR A 500 -2.11 -6.57 2.82
CA THR A 500 -1.23 -5.49 2.31
C THR A 500 -1.36 -5.21 0.81
N ASN A 501 -1.71 -6.20 -0.01
CA ASN A 501 -1.98 -6.01 -1.45
C ASN A 501 -2.94 -7.14 -1.89
N VAL A 502 -4.21 -7.02 -1.52
CA VAL A 502 -5.17 -8.15 -1.48
C VAL A 502 -6.40 -7.89 -2.34
N SER A 503 -6.49 -8.60 -3.47
CA SER A 503 -7.70 -8.67 -4.30
C SER A 503 -8.63 -9.77 -3.82
N GLY A 504 -9.32 -9.52 -2.71
CA GLY A 504 -10.15 -10.52 -2.07
C GLY A 504 -10.96 -10.00 -0.89
N PHE A 505 -11.47 -10.94 -0.11
CA PHE A 505 -12.55 -10.73 0.86
C PHE A 505 -12.04 -10.78 2.30
N LEU A 506 -12.78 -10.16 3.22
CA LEU A 506 -12.42 -10.09 4.63
C LEU A 506 -13.65 -10.24 5.53
N ASP A 507 -13.64 -11.25 6.39
CA ASP A 507 -14.78 -11.64 7.23
C ASP A 507 -14.32 -11.84 8.69
N LEU A 508 -14.52 -10.82 9.51
CA LEU A 508 -14.25 -10.87 10.95
C LEU A 508 -15.51 -11.39 11.65
N ARG A 509 -15.48 -12.67 12.02
CA ARG A 509 -16.59 -13.42 12.63
C ARG A 509 -16.62 -13.33 14.15
N LYS A 510 -15.46 -13.05 14.76
CA LYS A 510 -15.29 -13.07 16.22
C LYS A 510 -15.17 -11.66 16.80
N ARG A 511 -16.01 -11.36 17.79
CA ARG A 511 -15.98 -10.12 18.57
C ARG A 511 -14.57 -9.87 19.13
N GLY A 512 -14.06 -8.66 18.94
CA GLY A 512 -12.72 -8.24 19.37
C GLY A 512 -11.57 -8.64 18.44
N GLN A 513 -11.83 -9.38 17.36
CA GLN A 513 -10.87 -9.60 16.27
C GLN A 513 -10.44 -8.25 15.67
N LYS A 514 -9.17 -8.14 15.30
CA LYS A 514 -8.60 -6.94 14.68
C LYS A 514 -8.01 -7.23 13.32
N ALA A 515 -8.16 -6.29 12.39
CA ALA A 515 -7.56 -6.35 11.07
C ALA A 515 -7.10 -4.97 10.58
N TRP A 516 -5.93 -4.93 9.94
CA TRP A 516 -5.42 -3.77 9.21
C TRP A 516 -5.23 -4.13 7.74
N ALA A 517 -5.86 -3.38 6.86
CA ALA A 517 -5.74 -3.55 5.43
C ALA A 517 -5.07 -2.34 4.78
N ARG A 518 -4.18 -2.61 3.82
CA ARG A 518 -3.68 -1.66 2.83
C ARG A 518 -3.97 -2.29 1.47
N GLN A 519 -4.42 -1.51 0.49
CA GLN A 519 -4.86 -1.98 -0.83
C GLN A 519 -5.78 -3.20 -0.72
N LEU A 520 -7.05 -2.94 -0.39
CA LEU A 520 -8.09 -3.98 -0.29
C LEU A 520 -9.00 -3.90 -1.51
N ASN A 521 -9.06 -4.97 -2.31
CA ASN A 521 -9.84 -5.03 -3.55
C ASN A 521 -10.82 -6.23 -3.63
N PRO A 522 -11.93 -6.20 -2.88
CA PRO A 522 -13.03 -7.14 -3.01
C PRO A 522 -13.92 -6.82 -4.23
N GLU A 523 -14.17 -7.81 -5.07
CA GLU A 523 -14.97 -7.65 -6.31
C GLU A 523 -16.06 -8.73 -6.41
N GLY A 524 -17.23 -8.37 -6.94
CA GLY A 524 -18.35 -9.29 -7.20
C GLY A 524 -19.65 -8.89 -6.50
N ASP A 525 -20.74 -9.60 -6.81
CA ASP A 525 -22.06 -9.33 -6.23
C ASP A 525 -22.19 -9.97 -4.83
N SER A 526 -22.83 -9.27 -3.88
CA SER A 526 -23.06 -9.82 -2.52
C SER A 526 -24.21 -9.16 -1.77
N ASP A 527 -25.12 -9.98 -1.23
CA ASP A 527 -26.21 -9.56 -0.35
C ASP A 527 -25.80 -9.37 1.11
N VAL A 528 -24.60 -9.84 1.50
CA VAL A 528 -24.14 -9.94 2.90
C VAL A 528 -22.90 -9.11 3.21
N GLY A 529 -22.34 -8.43 2.20
CA GLY A 529 -21.07 -7.72 2.27
C GLY A 529 -19.93 -8.53 1.64
N LEU A 530 -19.06 -7.87 0.88
CA LEU A 530 -17.77 -8.46 0.47
C LEU A 530 -16.71 -8.33 1.57
N VAL A 531 -16.86 -7.31 2.41
CA VAL A 531 -16.15 -7.11 3.67
C VAL A 531 -17.17 -7.11 4.80
N GLN A 532 -16.91 -7.89 5.85
CA GLN A 532 -17.84 -8.12 6.95
C GLN A 532 -17.10 -8.00 8.27
N ASN A 533 -17.54 -7.08 9.15
CA ASN A 533 -16.94 -6.83 10.46
C ASN A 533 -17.99 -6.98 11.57
N ARG A 534 -18.01 -8.15 12.23
CA ARG A 534 -18.96 -8.49 13.30
C ARG A 534 -18.31 -8.28 14.68
N GLY A 535 -18.47 -7.08 15.23
CA GLY A 535 -17.96 -6.76 16.58
C GLY A 535 -16.43 -6.67 16.70
N GLY A 536 -15.69 -6.51 15.59
CA GLY A 536 -14.24 -6.35 15.56
C GLY A 536 -13.77 -4.93 15.21
N ASP A 537 -12.46 -4.72 15.19
CA ASP A 537 -11.83 -3.48 14.71
C ASP A 537 -11.24 -3.71 13.30
N LEU A 538 -11.67 -2.91 12.32
CA LEU A 538 -11.18 -2.94 10.95
C LEU A 538 -10.66 -1.55 10.55
N TRP A 539 -9.41 -1.46 10.12
CA TRP A 539 -8.83 -0.25 9.56
C TRP A 539 -8.31 -0.52 8.15
N VAL A 540 -8.70 0.30 7.16
CA VAL A 540 -8.40 0.11 5.74
C VAL A 540 -7.80 1.39 5.15
N LEU A 541 -6.71 1.26 4.39
CA LEU A 541 -6.08 2.32 3.61
C LEU A 541 -5.99 1.93 2.14
N GLY A 542 -6.63 2.68 1.25
CA GLY A 542 -6.76 2.32 -0.15
C GLY A 542 -7.69 1.12 -0.32
N MET A 543 -8.93 1.39 -0.73
CA MET A 543 -9.90 0.35 -1.05
C MET A 543 -10.48 0.58 -2.44
N LYS A 544 -10.59 -0.48 -3.24
CA LYS A 544 -11.44 -0.49 -4.44
C LYS A 544 -12.47 -1.61 -4.33
N ASN A 545 -13.59 -1.50 -5.03
CA ASN A 545 -14.50 -2.63 -5.22
C ASN A 545 -15.31 -2.51 -6.52
N GLU A 546 -15.87 -3.65 -6.93
CA GLU A 546 -16.77 -3.79 -8.08
C GLU A 546 -17.94 -4.73 -7.77
N GLY A 547 -18.99 -4.68 -8.59
CA GLY A 547 -20.21 -5.50 -8.48
C GLY A 547 -21.34 -4.79 -7.75
N ARG A 548 -22.41 -5.52 -7.45
CA ARG A 548 -23.67 -5.01 -6.86
C ARG A 548 -23.92 -5.53 -5.44
N GLY A 549 -24.78 -4.81 -4.71
CA GLY A 549 -25.13 -5.14 -3.32
C GLY A 549 -24.11 -4.62 -2.30
N ILE A 550 -24.13 -5.17 -1.10
CA ILE A 550 -23.39 -4.63 0.05
C ILE A 550 -21.88 -4.78 -0.17
N ARG A 551 -21.10 -3.70 -0.03
CA ARG A 551 -19.63 -3.74 -0.12
C ARG A 551 -19.03 -4.00 1.25
N ILE A 552 -19.44 -3.21 2.25
CA ILE A 552 -19.03 -3.36 3.64
C ILE A 552 -20.27 -3.50 4.53
N LEU A 553 -20.34 -4.59 5.30
CA LEU A 553 -21.20 -4.74 6.47
C LEU A 553 -20.36 -4.51 7.73
N THR A 554 -20.77 -3.60 8.60
CA THR A 554 -20.24 -3.51 9.97
C THR A 554 -21.38 -3.67 10.96
N SER A 555 -21.30 -4.69 11.83
CA SER A 555 -22.39 -5.10 12.72
C SER A 555 -21.93 -5.37 14.15
N ASP A 556 -22.87 -5.59 15.05
CA ASP A 556 -22.65 -6.14 16.39
C ASP A 556 -21.71 -5.30 17.28
N GLY A 557 -21.70 -3.98 17.14
CA GLY A 557 -20.77 -3.08 17.82
C GLY A 557 -19.35 -3.04 17.21
N GLY A 558 -19.18 -3.54 15.98
CA GLY A 558 -17.93 -3.46 15.23
C GLY A 558 -17.56 -2.01 14.87
N ARG A 559 -16.27 -1.76 14.61
CA ARG A 559 -15.74 -0.44 14.27
C ARG A 559 -14.90 -0.52 13.00
N THR A 560 -15.22 0.32 12.01
CA THR A 560 -14.56 0.31 10.70
C THR A 560 -14.10 1.72 10.30
N GLU A 561 -12.82 1.90 9.97
CA GLU A 561 -12.31 3.09 9.25
C GLU A 561 -11.83 2.69 7.85
N VAL A 562 -12.23 3.44 6.82
CA VAL A 562 -11.69 3.31 5.45
C VAL A 562 -11.13 4.67 5.00
N LEU A 563 -9.89 4.69 4.51
CA LEU A 563 -9.19 5.90 4.06
C LEU A 563 -8.81 5.76 2.57
N GLY A 564 -9.48 6.52 1.71
CA GLY A 564 -9.24 6.56 0.28
C GLY A 564 -9.91 5.38 -0.41
N MET A 565 -11.11 5.61 -0.95
CA MET A 565 -11.98 4.55 -1.46
C MET A 565 -12.47 4.86 -2.87
N PHE A 566 -12.37 3.87 -3.76
CA PHE A 566 -12.82 3.92 -5.15
C PHE A 566 -13.90 2.85 -5.39
N VAL A 567 -15.13 3.25 -5.66
CA VAL A 567 -16.21 2.33 -6.04
C VAL A 567 -16.37 2.39 -7.55
N TYR A 568 -16.21 1.25 -8.23
CA TYR A 568 -16.41 1.14 -9.67
C TYR A 568 -17.65 0.27 -9.95
N GLY A 569 -18.68 0.87 -10.55
CA GLY A 569 -19.94 0.22 -10.86
C GLY A 569 -20.17 0.04 -12.35
N PHE A 570 -20.76 -1.10 -12.73
CA PHE A 570 -21.29 -1.33 -14.09
C PHE A 570 -22.72 -0.80 -14.29
N GLY A 571 -23.25 -0.06 -13.30
CA GLY A 571 -24.65 0.33 -13.22
C GLY A 571 -25.45 -0.52 -12.23
N THR A 572 -26.12 0.16 -11.31
CA THR A 572 -27.03 -0.44 -10.32
C THR A 572 -28.45 0.02 -10.64
N GLU A 573 -29.39 -0.92 -10.69
CA GLU A 573 -30.82 -0.63 -10.94
C GLU A 573 -31.42 0.17 -9.78
N GLU A 574 -32.34 1.10 -10.05
CA GLU A 574 -33.04 1.87 -8.99
C GLU A 574 -33.88 0.98 -8.06
N SER A 575 -34.25 -0.22 -8.53
CA SER A 575 -34.93 -1.25 -7.73
C SER A 575 -33.98 -2.01 -6.80
N ASP A 576 -32.66 -1.91 -6.98
CA ASP A 576 -31.67 -2.49 -6.06
C ASP A 576 -31.45 -1.56 -4.87
N ARG A 577 -32.20 -1.84 -3.80
CA ARG A 577 -32.18 -1.07 -2.55
C ARG A 577 -31.16 -1.61 -1.53
N ARG A 578 -30.18 -2.43 -1.97
CA ARG A 578 -29.06 -2.89 -1.14
C ARG A 578 -28.04 -1.75 -0.97
N PRO A 579 -27.65 -1.40 0.26
CA PRO A 579 -26.75 -0.27 0.49
C PRO A 579 -25.31 -0.58 0.11
N LEU A 580 -24.57 0.40 -0.41
CA LEU A 580 -23.12 0.31 -0.60
C LEU A 580 -22.40 0.03 0.74
N PHE A 581 -22.78 0.74 1.81
CA PHE A 581 -22.35 0.49 3.19
C PHE A 581 -23.54 0.16 4.12
N ASP A 582 -23.49 -0.97 4.83
CA ASP A 582 -24.50 -1.35 5.83
C ASP A 582 -23.92 -1.32 7.25
N ILE A 583 -24.58 -0.59 8.15
CA ILE A 583 -24.11 -0.33 9.51
C ILE A 583 -25.23 -0.71 10.47
N VAL A 584 -25.03 -1.80 11.22
CA VAL A 584 -26.07 -2.41 12.07
C VAL A 584 -25.63 -2.44 13.52
N ASP A 585 -26.10 -1.47 14.31
CA ASP A 585 -25.77 -1.33 15.74
C ASP A 585 -24.24 -1.29 15.98
N ALA A 586 -23.54 -0.55 15.12
CA ALA A 586 -22.09 -0.56 15.00
C ALA A 586 -21.53 0.85 14.70
N SER A 587 -20.32 0.96 14.16
CA SER A 587 -19.70 2.26 13.82
C SER A 587 -18.80 2.18 12.60
N LEU A 588 -18.98 3.12 11.66
CA LEU A 588 -18.19 3.19 10.43
C LEU A 588 -17.87 4.65 10.02
N CYS A 589 -16.63 4.87 9.59
CA CYS A 589 -16.19 6.10 8.92
C CYS A 589 -15.53 5.79 7.57
N VAL A 590 -15.87 6.55 6.55
CA VAL A 590 -15.24 6.52 5.22
C VAL A 590 -14.70 7.90 4.90
N MET A 591 -13.39 8.01 4.82
CA MET A 591 -12.64 9.22 4.51
C MET A 591 -12.24 9.19 3.04
N GLY A 592 -12.64 10.20 2.28
CA GLY A 592 -12.35 10.32 0.84
C GLY A 592 -12.96 9.20 0.00
N LEU A 593 -14.24 9.33 -0.37
CA LEU A 593 -14.92 8.43 -1.31
C LEU A 593 -14.94 9.00 -2.74
N ARG A 594 -14.60 8.15 -3.71
CA ARG A 594 -14.96 8.32 -5.13
C ARG A 594 -15.84 7.14 -5.53
N GLU A 595 -16.89 7.40 -6.29
CA GLU A 595 -17.74 6.39 -6.93
C GLU A 595 -17.81 6.72 -8.41
N ILE A 596 -17.91 5.73 -9.28
CA ILE A 596 -18.08 5.94 -10.72
C ILE A 596 -18.93 4.82 -11.31
N ALA A 597 -19.83 5.16 -12.23
CA ALA A 597 -20.62 4.19 -12.98
C ALA A 597 -20.73 4.64 -14.44
N PHE A 598 -20.07 3.91 -15.34
CA PHE A 598 -19.97 4.27 -16.77
C PHE A 598 -21.16 3.80 -17.63
N ALA A 599 -21.83 2.72 -17.21
CA ALA A 599 -22.85 2.04 -18.00
C ALA A 599 -24.27 2.06 -17.35
N GLY A 600 -24.46 2.87 -16.31
CA GLY A 600 -25.73 3.01 -15.60
C GLY A 600 -25.58 3.86 -14.34
N ASN A 601 -26.55 3.78 -13.44
CA ASN A 601 -26.58 4.63 -12.26
C ASN A 601 -25.55 4.20 -11.20
N CYS A 602 -25.00 5.18 -10.49
CA CYS A 602 -24.33 4.97 -9.20
C CYS A 602 -25.33 4.36 -8.18
N TYR A 603 -24.85 3.72 -7.11
CA TYR A 603 -25.68 3.05 -6.10
C TYR A 603 -26.85 3.94 -5.62
N PRO A 604 -28.11 3.48 -5.69
CA PRO A 604 -29.27 4.22 -5.19
C PRO A 604 -29.18 4.47 -3.68
N VAL A 605 -28.82 3.44 -2.91
CA VAL A 605 -28.60 3.54 -1.46
C VAL A 605 -27.09 3.57 -1.18
N LYS A 606 -26.57 4.72 -0.75
CA LYS A 606 -25.16 4.90 -0.38
C LYS A 606 -24.86 4.30 1.00
N VAL A 607 -25.69 4.60 2.00
CA VAL A 607 -25.51 4.10 3.36
C VAL A 607 -26.85 3.68 3.93
N ARG A 608 -26.88 2.58 4.67
CA ARG A 608 -27.95 2.25 5.60
C ARG A 608 -27.38 2.21 7.01
N GLU A 609 -27.97 2.99 7.92
CA GLU A 609 -27.68 2.91 9.34
C GLU A 609 -28.91 2.40 10.09
N LYS A 610 -28.76 1.27 10.78
CA LYS A 610 -29.69 0.80 11.80
C LYS A 610 -29.11 1.07 13.18
N ARG A 611 -29.89 1.73 14.04
CA ARG A 611 -29.56 2.03 15.44
C ARG A 611 -30.76 1.63 16.32
N GLY A 612 -30.73 0.43 16.88
CA GLY A 612 -31.83 -0.20 17.60
C GLY A 612 -32.98 -0.55 16.65
N ASN A 613 -34.18 -0.05 16.94
CA ASN A 613 -35.35 -0.23 16.07
C ASN A 613 -35.46 0.82 14.95
N GLU A 614 -34.63 1.87 14.98
CA GLU A 614 -34.64 2.93 13.97
C GLU A 614 -33.70 2.59 12.81
N VAL A 615 -34.12 2.86 11.58
CA VAL A 615 -33.31 2.72 10.35
C VAL A 615 -33.38 4.01 9.55
N ARG A 616 -32.24 4.45 9.01
CA ARG A 616 -32.13 5.58 8.08
C ARG A 616 -31.27 5.21 6.89
N THR A 617 -31.48 5.87 5.75
CA THR A 617 -30.67 5.68 4.53
C THR A 617 -30.19 7.00 3.94
N LEU A 618 -29.00 6.96 3.34
CA LEU A 618 -28.45 8.01 2.49
C LEU A 618 -28.61 7.56 1.05
N GLU A 619 -29.24 8.41 0.25
CA GLU A 619 -29.79 8.08 -1.07
C GLU A 619 -29.08 8.89 -2.18
N SER A 620 -29.13 8.40 -3.41
CA SER A 620 -28.50 9.01 -4.60
C SER A 620 -29.10 10.36 -5.01
N ASP A 621 -30.33 10.67 -4.59
CA ASP A 621 -30.97 11.98 -4.79
C ASP A 621 -30.26 13.12 -4.05
N ARG A 622 -29.54 12.80 -2.96
CA ARG A 622 -28.82 13.74 -2.09
C ARG A 622 -27.32 13.77 -2.36
N GLU A 623 -26.76 12.68 -2.89
CA GLU A 623 -25.33 12.55 -3.22
C GLU A 623 -25.20 11.95 -4.64
N GLN A 624 -25.38 12.78 -5.66
CA GLN A 624 -25.24 12.40 -7.07
C GLN A 624 -23.78 12.34 -7.53
N GLY A 625 -23.53 11.53 -8.56
CA GLY A 625 -22.40 11.72 -9.48
C GLY A 625 -21.14 10.90 -9.22
N TRP A 626 -20.04 11.33 -9.85
CA TRP A 626 -18.78 10.57 -9.97
C TRP A 626 -17.66 11.02 -9.01
N ILE A 627 -18.00 11.80 -7.99
CA ILE A 627 -17.09 12.17 -6.90
C ILE A 627 -17.89 12.21 -5.60
N GLY A 628 -17.35 11.65 -4.52
CA GLY A 628 -18.03 11.54 -3.23
C GLY A 628 -17.50 12.51 -2.18
N TRP A 629 -17.76 12.19 -0.92
CA TRP A 629 -17.51 13.06 0.23
C TRP A 629 -16.09 12.96 0.80
N ALA A 630 -15.70 14.00 1.55
CA ALA A 630 -14.48 14.02 2.35
C ALA A 630 -14.57 13.11 3.60
N LEU A 631 -15.71 13.07 4.30
CA LEU A 631 -15.96 12.18 5.44
C LEU A 631 -17.43 11.74 5.50
N TYR A 632 -17.67 10.44 5.63
CA TYR A 632 -18.89 9.89 6.22
C TYR A 632 -18.65 9.53 7.70
N SER A 633 -19.58 9.91 8.58
CA SER A 633 -19.52 9.65 10.01
C SER A 633 -20.77 8.93 10.51
N GLY A 634 -20.73 7.60 10.50
CA GLY A 634 -21.76 6.72 11.03
C GLY A 634 -21.33 6.08 12.34
N TRP A 635 -21.00 6.89 13.35
CA TRP A 635 -20.62 6.41 14.69
C TRP A 635 -21.21 7.26 15.80
N ARG A 636 -21.32 6.68 17.01
CA ARG A 636 -21.68 7.40 18.23
C ARG A 636 -20.46 7.55 19.12
N ALA A 637 -20.23 8.75 19.64
CA ALA A 637 -19.35 8.91 20.79
C ALA A 637 -19.92 8.09 21.98
N PRO A 638 -19.07 7.50 22.84
CA PRO A 638 -19.54 6.91 24.09
C PRO A 638 -20.32 7.96 24.89
N THR A 639 -21.49 7.58 25.41
CA THR A 639 -22.19 8.34 26.44
C THR A 639 -21.27 8.46 27.65
N ARG A 640 -21.05 9.69 28.12
CA ARG A 640 -20.23 9.99 29.30
C ARG A 640 -20.93 9.56 30.58
#